data_AF-A0A179UNJ0-F1
#
_entry.id   AF-A0A179UNJ0-F1
#
_cell.length_a   1.000
_cell.length_b   1.000
_cell.length_c   1.000
_cell.angle_alpha   90.00
_cell.angle_beta   90.00
_cell.angle_gamma   90.00
#
_symmetry.space_group_name_H-M   'P 1'
#
loop_
_entity.id
_entity.type
_entity.pdbx_description
1 polymer ?
#
loop_
_entity_poly.entity_id
_entity_poly.type
_entity_poly.pdbx_seq_one_letter_code
_entity_poly.pdbx_strand_id
1 'polypeptide(L)'
;MAEFQRTLPASWYRSLPLYQLERRAVFLKAWYLLGPVTRFHEVDTKVQYEIAQERLYVERKFGSSALPTAEELKVIHESTGAELPSHLTPTGLLFAGISQDAPDFHEFYPDLEPLLARVDFTRLPYRRSVKYEGNFNWKTMVDGYQECLHCQYTHPSFSIYYPPTFYTVYNHLNFSQHVADPKKPDDGLFLYFFPNCTLNVYGGGMSSFRVCPTRDPNVTRMEFDYYHLELGDKFEKYFKFVRQVAMEDYELCERAQENLQKGVYNEGILNPVKETGVAYYQNRVFDLVTEQHRHEKSTEGPEKAVGDGISHPAQAAAVPSSLYELSRMEYLSSFLSNTFVLASVPIILLAILAVTQKDGKVFRRPLLPRPGALPLDTLSSNVQSKLAWIEDLFLRRVASTIATRKGSDGLTTAADQPPSANVCKESDFPDNWWTGDEVFRLERRAIFSKTWLYIAHASRFTKPGDYHAFEICGFPLFLIQGKDSVIRAFHNVCRHRAYPVISKKKSGSSTVMGCRYHGWTYDSKGQLIKAPQFECLEGFDKTQNSLFEIRTAISKHGLIFVNLDARGDPPELQFDARRIDRFASVNRIPRRSVWIDGWELEGRFNWKMAVRNLYEDKGVAGGTKPELSNLRSVLQSIFDVDRASDPKSSTLEAFPTTSIYATGKESVWYSISVAPIEANRSYIRCDMYGSVVGKQADGSQGIPDGIKSSLEARIAKFEATYKSFSSPGRTNPDDDSTLNEDAVDCTHDRTVQEMILLKLKSHLKLERVAGEEILPTVRGSSTSDRYKLANELCKELENLEGSISSSPACQMMVKDSLAW
;
A
#
# COMPACT_ATOMS: atom_id res chain seq x y z
N MET A 1 5.05 -31.12 13.66
CA MET A 1 6.18 -30.17 13.63
C MET A 1 5.63 -28.80 13.96
N ALA A 2 6.26 -28.06 14.87
CA ALA A 2 5.79 -26.72 15.22
C ALA A 2 6.01 -25.77 14.03
N GLU A 3 5.00 -24.99 13.68
CA GLU A 3 5.09 -23.97 12.63
C GLU A 3 5.99 -22.82 13.11
N PHE A 4 6.88 -22.33 12.26
CA PHE A 4 7.69 -21.16 12.60
C PHE A 4 6.80 -19.93 12.82
N GLN A 5 7.14 -19.12 13.83
CA GLN A 5 6.51 -17.81 13.99
C GLN A 5 6.82 -16.91 12.79
N ARG A 6 5.89 -15.99 12.52
CA ARG A 6 5.97 -15.07 11.40
C ARG A 6 5.71 -13.66 11.87
N THR A 7 6.18 -12.70 11.07
CA THR A 7 5.88 -11.28 11.28
C THR A 7 4.38 -11.02 11.26
N LEU A 8 3.94 -9.93 11.87
CA LEU A 8 2.63 -9.35 11.62
C LEU A 8 2.42 -9.15 10.10
N PRO A 9 1.17 -9.23 9.62
CA PRO A 9 0.88 -8.99 8.20
C PRO A 9 1.26 -7.57 7.79
N ALA A 10 1.64 -7.37 6.53
CA ALA A 10 1.97 -6.05 5.98
C ALA A 10 0.88 -4.99 6.19
N SER A 11 -0.39 -5.39 6.28
CA SER A 11 -1.53 -4.50 6.61
C SER A 11 -1.38 -3.82 7.97
N TRP A 12 -0.77 -4.50 8.95
CA TRP A 12 -0.55 -3.96 10.29
C TRP A 12 0.45 -2.80 10.35
N TYR A 13 1.24 -2.63 9.29
CA TYR A 13 2.23 -1.57 9.18
C TYR A 13 1.69 -0.33 8.43
N ARG A 14 0.46 -0.36 7.94
CA ARG A 14 -0.07 0.70 7.06
C ARG A 14 -1.50 1.16 7.36
N SER A 15 -2.26 0.40 8.14
CA SER A 15 -3.68 0.68 8.39
C SER A 15 -3.85 1.76 9.45
N LEU A 16 -4.55 2.85 9.09
CA LEU A 16 -4.88 3.95 9.99
C LEU A 16 -5.89 3.54 11.09
N PRO A 17 -7.02 2.89 10.78
CA PRO A 17 -7.96 2.41 11.81
C PRO A 17 -7.28 1.51 12.84
N LEU A 18 -6.44 0.59 12.38
CA LEU A 18 -5.67 -0.29 13.26
C LEU A 18 -4.70 0.51 14.14
N TYR A 19 -4.00 1.49 13.57
CA TYR A 19 -3.13 2.35 14.36
C TYR A 19 -3.90 3.16 15.42
N GLN A 20 -5.12 3.62 15.14
CA GLN A 20 -5.95 4.26 16.16
C GLN A 20 -6.31 3.30 17.29
N LEU A 21 -6.55 2.03 16.97
CA LEU A 21 -6.74 0.99 17.98
C LEU A 21 -5.44 0.71 18.75
N GLU A 22 -4.27 0.66 18.10
CA GLU A 22 -2.96 0.57 18.75
C GLU A 22 -2.75 1.72 19.75
N ARG A 23 -3.15 2.96 19.39
CA ARG A 23 -3.06 4.10 20.32
C ARG A 23 -3.79 3.84 21.62
N ARG A 24 -5.04 3.36 21.55
CA ARG A 24 -5.87 3.09 22.75
C ARG A 24 -5.45 1.82 23.51
N ALA A 25 -5.09 0.78 22.78
CA ALA A 25 -4.77 -0.53 23.34
C ALA A 25 -3.36 -0.59 23.95
N VAL A 26 -2.42 0.12 23.32
CA VAL A 26 -0.99 0.02 23.63
C VAL A 26 -0.48 1.33 24.19
N PHE A 27 -0.56 2.42 23.42
CA PHE A 27 0.20 3.63 23.77
C PHE A 27 -0.34 4.35 25.01
N LEU A 28 -1.67 4.50 25.13
CA LEU A 28 -2.27 5.20 26.27
C LEU A 28 -2.14 4.41 27.59
N LYS A 29 -1.83 3.12 27.53
CA LYS A 29 -1.77 2.20 28.69
C LYS A 29 -0.34 1.74 29.02
N ALA A 30 0.67 2.54 28.66
CA ALA A 30 2.07 2.19 28.80
C ALA A 30 2.92 3.27 29.48
N TRP A 31 4.13 2.88 29.88
CA TRP A 31 5.14 3.72 30.52
C TRP A 31 6.31 4.02 29.58
N TYR A 32 6.76 5.27 29.57
CA TYR A 32 7.77 5.78 28.64
C TYR A 32 8.98 6.36 29.37
N LEU A 33 10.17 6.02 28.90
CA LEU A 33 11.42 6.62 29.38
C LEU A 33 11.55 8.05 28.86
N LEU A 34 11.59 9.02 29.78
CA LEU A 34 11.85 10.43 29.47
C LEU A 34 13.35 10.76 29.52
N GLY A 35 14.10 10.08 30.39
CA GLY A 35 15.56 10.14 30.46
C GLY A 35 16.08 10.21 31.89
N PRO A 36 17.41 10.35 32.06
CA PRO A 36 18.04 10.52 33.37
C PRO A 36 17.68 11.87 34.02
N VAL A 37 17.70 11.91 35.35
CA VAL A 37 17.48 13.11 36.18
C VAL A 37 18.41 14.27 35.83
N THR A 38 19.59 13.99 35.29
CA THR A 38 20.55 15.00 34.82
C THR A 38 20.00 15.87 33.69
N ARG A 39 18.94 15.44 32.99
CA ARG A 39 18.24 16.27 31.99
C ARG A 39 17.33 17.33 32.63
N PHE A 40 16.86 17.11 33.85
CA PHE A 40 15.80 17.89 34.49
C PHE A 40 16.30 18.69 35.69
N HIS A 41 17.57 19.10 35.68
CA HIS A 41 18.21 19.75 36.83
C HIS A 41 17.87 21.25 36.96
N GLU A 42 17.52 21.92 35.87
CA GLU A 42 17.18 23.35 35.86
C GLU A 42 15.76 23.58 36.38
N VAL A 43 15.62 24.40 37.43
CA VAL A 43 14.32 24.80 38.00
C VAL A 43 13.59 25.70 37.01
N ASP A 44 12.25 25.58 36.97
CA ASP A 44 11.33 26.32 36.10
C ASP A 44 11.58 26.15 34.59
N THR A 45 12.41 25.17 34.20
CA THR A 45 12.64 24.82 32.81
C THR A 45 11.76 23.64 32.40
N LYS A 46 10.99 23.83 31.32
CA LYS A 46 10.10 22.80 30.78
C LYS A 46 10.81 22.00 29.69
N VAL A 47 10.88 20.68 29.86
CA VAL A 47 11.38 19.75 28.85
C VAL A 47 10.18 19.07 28.19
N GLN A 48 9.93 19.38 26.92
CA GLN A 48 8.74 18.90 26.19
C GLN A 48 8.96 17.56 25.49
N TYR A 49 7.91 16.74 25.49
CA TYR A 49 7.81 15.47 24.75
C TYR A 49 6.48 15.39 24.02
N GLU A 50 6.48 14.68 22.91
CA GLU A 50 5.27 14.28 22.21
C GLU A 50 5.38 12.79 21.85
N ILE A 51 4.49 11.98 22.42
CA ILE A 51 4.52 10.52 22.35
C ILE A 51 3.12 10.07 21.94
N ALA A 52 3.01 9.36 20.80
CA ALA A 52 1.73 8.90 20.26
C ALA A 52 0.66 10.00 20.15
N GLN A 53 1.10 11.22 19.80
CA GLN A 53 0.32 12.46 19.66
C GLN A 53 -0.15 13.09 20.97
N GLU A 54 0.21 12.53 22.13
CA GLU A 54 0.01 13.17 23.43
C GLU A 54 1.22 14.05 23.75
N ARG A 55 0.95 15.30 24.14
CA ARG A 55 1.98 16.27 24.49
C ARG A 55 2.08 16.43 25.99
N LEU A 56 3.29 16.32 26.50
CA LEU A 56 3.59 16.44 27.91
C LEU A 56 4.90 17.21 28.09
N TYR A 57 5.10 17.75 29.27
CA TYR A 57 6.39 18.31 29.64
C TYR A 57 6.76 17.90 31.06
N VAL A 58 8.07 17.82 31.30
CA VAL A 58 8.65 17.64 32.63
C VAL A 58 9.11 19.00 33.11
N GLU A 59 8.77 19.36 34.35
CA GLU A 59 9.28 20.55 35.00
C GLU A 59 9.79 20.23 36.41
N ARG A 60 10.92 20.83 36.76
CA ARG A 60 11.42 20.86 38.14
C ARG A 60 10.87 22.13 38.80
N LYS A 61 9.92 22.01 39.71
CA LYS A 61 9.19 23.16 40.29
C LYS A 61 9.99 23.93 41.33
N PHE A 62 10.78 23.23 42.12
CA PHE A 62 11.55 23.78 43.22
C PHE A 62 12.76 22.88 43.49
N GLY A 63 13.62 23.30 44.41
CA GLY A 63 14.79 22.53 44.83
C GLY A 63 16.08 23.32 44.72
N SER A 64 17.03 23.00 45.59
CA SER A 64 18.38 23.59 45.60
C SER A 64 19.48 22.54 45.40
N SER A 65 19.12 21.25 45.37
CA SER A 65 20.05 20.16 45.11
C SER A 65 20.51 20.15 43.65
N ALA A 66 21.73 19.66 43.42
CA ALA A 66 22.29 19.53 42.07
C ALA A 66 21.49 18.57 41.18
N LEU A 67 20.85 17.56 41.77
CA LEU A 67 19.98 16.61 41.08
C LEU A 67 18.57 16.65 41.67
N PRO A 68 17.53 16.59 40.82
CA PRO A 68 16.16 16.63 41.27
C PRO A 68 15.74 15.34 42.00
N THR A 69 14.86 15.47 43.00
CA THR A 69 14.18 14.32 43.63
C THR A 69 12.84 14.03 42.96
N ALA A 70 12.19 12.92 43.32
CA ALA A 70 10.89 12.54 42.78
C ALA A 70 9.80 13.59 43.08
N GLU A 71 9.86 14.23 44.25
CA GLU A 71 8.88 15.24 44.69
C GLU A 71 9.06 16.58 43.96
N GLU A 72 10.27 16.87 43.47
CA GLU A 72 10.61 18.09 42.76
C GLU A 72 10.22 18.04 41.27
N LEU A 73 10.11 16.84 40.70
CA LEU A 73 9.77 16.61 39.31
C LEU A 73 8.27 16.42 39.13
N LYS A 74 7.71 17.17 38.17
CA LYS A 74 6.31 17.06 37.77
C LYS A 74 6.22 16.78 36.28
N VAL A 75 5.41 15.79 35.92
CA VAL A 75 5.09 15.47 34.53
C VAL A 75 3.68 15.93 34.25
N ILE A 76 3.52 16.91 33.36
CA ILE A 76 2.25 17.58 33.12
C ILE A 76 1.81 17.35 31.68
N HIS A 77 0.55 16.98 31.49
CA HIS A 77 -0.10 16.93 30.19
C HIS A 77 -0.34 18.35 29.67
N GLU A 78 0.19 18.67 28.49
CA GLU A 78 0.26 20.06 28.01
C GLU A 78 -1.13 20.66 27.76
N SER A 79 -2.07 19.89 27.21
CA SER A 79 -3.39 20.43 26.82
C SER A 79 -4.40 20.47 27.98
N THR A 80 -4.26 19.60 28.97
CA THR A 80 -5.24 19.48 30.07
C THR A 80 -4.72 20.07 31.37
N GLY A 81 -3.41 20.29 31.49
CA GLY A 81 -2.76 20.72 32.72
C GLY A 81 -2.75 19.65 33.83
N ALA A 82 -3.20 18.43 33.53
CA ALA A 82 -3.24 17.35 34.50
C ALA A 82 -1.83 16.80 34.78
N GLU A 83 -1.54 16.49 36.04
CA GLU A 83 -0.34 15.74 36.40
C GLU A 83 -0.50 14.28 35.98
N LEU A 84 0.50 13.75 35.27
CA LEU A 84 0.53 12.39 34.75
C LEU A 84 1.27 11.46 35.70
N PRO A 85 0.93 10.15 35.72
CA PRO A 85 1.70 9.15 36.46
C PRO A 85 3.18 9.21 36.08
N SER A 86 4.06 9.31 37.08
CA SER A 86 5.50 9.35 36.87
C SER A 86 6.22 8.52 37.93
N HIS A 87 7.36 7.94 37.57
CA HIS A 87 8.17 7.11 38.45
C HIS A 87 9.64 7.44 38.24
N LEU A 88 10.31 7.83 39.33
CA LEU A 88 11.75 8.05 39.36
C LEU A 88 12.42 6.82 39.97
N THR A 89 13.14 6.07 39.15
CA THR A 89 13.89 4.89 39.61
C THR A 89 15.04 5.29 40.54
N PRO A 90 15.47 4.41 41.46
CA PRO A 90 16.59 4.67 42.37
C PRO A 90 17.92 5.01 41.66
N THR A 91 18.09 4.58 40.41
CA THR A 91 19.30 4.85 39.61
C THR A 91 19.23 6.14 38.81
N GLY A 92 18.12 6.88 38.90
CA GLY A 92 17.97 8.21 38.33
C GLY A 92 17.34 8.26 36.94
N LEU A 93 16.63 7.23 36.48
CA LEU A 93 15.80 7.29 35.26
C LEU A 93 14.37 7.68 35.60
N LEU A 94 13.83 8.69 34.90
CA LEU A 94 12.44 9.12 34.98
C LEU A 94 11.59 8.46 33.89
N PHE A 95 10.52 7.81 34.32
CA PHE A 95 9.47 7.26 33.47
C PHE A 95 8.15 8.00 33.69
N ALA A 96 7.29 8.03 32.67
CA ALA A 96 5.94 8.55 32.79
C ALA A 96 4.92 7.76 31.97
N GLY A 97 3.70 7.66 32.48
CA GLY A 97 2.53 7.38 31.67
C GLY A 97 2.15 8.63 30.85
N ILE A 98 1.55 8.44 29.67
CA ILE A 98 1.03 9.55 28.85
C ILE A 98 -0.47 9.77 29.03
N SER A 99 -1.12 8.93 29.85
CA SER A 99 -2.51 9.04 30.23
C SER A 99 -2.70 8.53 31.66
N GLN A 100 -3.90 8.73 32.23
CA GLN A 100 -4.26 8.19 33.54
C GLN A 100 -4.55 6.68 33.51
N ASP A 101 -4.68 6.08 32.32
CA ASP A 101 -4.96 4.65 32.14
C ASP A 101 -3.67 3.79 32.21
N ALA A 102 -2.51 4.42 32.44
CA ALA A 102 -1.28 3.68 32.69
C ALA A 102 -1.41 2.85 33.98
N PRO A 103 -1.09 1.54 33.95
CA PRO A 103 -1.13 0.70 35.14
C PRO A 103 -0.02 1.09 36.13
N ASP A 104 0.00 0.47 37.30
CA ASP A 104 1.11 0.65 38.24
C ASP A 104 2.47 0.34 37.57
N PHE A 105 3.50 1.10 37.94
CA PHE A 105 4.83 0.99 37.33
C PHE A 105 5.46 -0.39 37.57
N HIS A 106 5.32 -0.95 38.77
CA HIS A 106 5.92 -2.24 39.13
C HIS A 106 5.08 -3.40 38.58
N GLU A 107 3.77 -3.24 38.42
CA GLU A 107 2.97 -4.21 37.66
C GLU A 107 3.34 -4.22 36.17
N PHE A 108 3.66 -3.06 35.60
CA PHE A 108 4.10 -2.94 34.20
C PHE A 108 5.54 -3.44 34.00
N TYR A 109 6.43 -3.18 34.96
CA TYR A 109 7.86 -3.50 34.92
C TYR A 109 8.35 -4.27 36.16
N PRO A 110 7.88 -5.52 36.40
CA PRO A 110 8.08 -6.23 37.67
C PRO A 110 9.55 -6.46 38.05
N ASP A 111 10.44 -6.62 37.08
CA ASP A 111 11.85 -6.98 37.32
C ASP A 111 12.85 -5.96 36.74
N LEU A 112 12.41 -4.73 36.43
CA LEU A 112 13.25 -3.76 35.73
C LEU A 112 14.33 -3.13 36.61
N GLU A 113 13.97 -2.67 37.81
CA GLU A 113 14.91 -1.91 38.66
C GLU A 113 16.17 -2.69 39.07
N PRO A 114 16.12 -4.00 39.40
CA PRO A 114 17.32 -4.79 39.64
C PRO A 114 18.29 -4.81 38.46
N LEU A 115 17.79 -4.73 37.22
CA LEU A 115 18.62 -4.67 36.03
C LEU A 115 19.25 -3.28 35.86
N LEU A 116 18.48 -2.22 36.12
CA LEU A 116 18.95 -0.84 36.06
C LEU A 116 20.03 -0.54 37.11
N ALA A 117 20.01 -1.21 38.27
CA ALA A 117 20.95 -1.02 39.39
C ALA A 117 22.44 -1.19 39.02
N ARG A 118 22.74 -1.76 37.84
CA ARG A 118 24.10 -1.93 37.32
C ARG A 118 24.74 -0.62 36.84
N VAL A 119 23.91 0.37 36.49
CA VAL A 119 24.37 1.64 35.93
C VAL A 119 23.82 2.79 36.76
N ASP A 120 24.71 3.68 37.19
CA ASP A 120 24.34 4.91 37.88
C ASP A 120 24.08 6.03 36.86
N PHE A 121 22.81 6.22 36.49
CA PHE A 121 22.41 7.22 35.48
C PHE A 121 22.47 8.65 36.02
N THR A 122 22.59 8.84 37.34
CA THR A 122 22.73 10.17 37.96
C THR A 122 24.05 10.86 37.58
N ARG A 123 25.01 10.09 37.08
CA ARG A 123 26.34 10.56 36.68
C ARG A 123 26.48 10.93 35.21
N LEU A 124 25.45 10.70 34.39
CA LEU A 124 25.52 10.86 32.93
C LEU A 124 24.93 12.21 32.50
N PRO A 125 25.75 13.22 32.18
CA PRO A 125 25.23 14.54 31.83
C PRO A 125 24.58 14.52 30.45
N TYR A 126 23.45 15.21 30.32
CA TYR A 126 22.81 15.49 29.04
C TYR A 126 23.74 16.30 28.13
N ARG A 127 23.81 15.95 26.83
CA ARG A 127 24.67 16.62 25.84
C ARG A 127 23.91 17.19 24.65
N ARG A 128 23.07 16.37 24.03
CA ARG A 128 22.42 16.72 22.75
C ARG A 128 21.14 15.93 22.57
N SER A 129 20.14 16.55 21.95
CA SER A 129 18.98 15.86 21.40
C SER A 129 18.95 16.04 19.89
N VAL A 130 18.45 15.04 19.15
CA VAL A 130 18.22 15.15 17.71
C VAL A 130 16.88 14.50 17.34
N LYS A 131 16.21 15.05 16.32
CA LYS A 131 14.95 14.52 15.81
C LYS A 131 15.05 14.27 14.32
N TYR A 132 14.47 13.17 13.86
CA TYR A 132 14.32 12.83 12.45
C TYR A 132 12.89 12.37 12.22
N GLU A 133 12.28 12.78 11.12
CA GLU A 133 11.01 12.22 10.66
C GLU A 133 11.31 11.23 9.55
N GLY A 134 10.71 10.04 9.61
CA GLY A 134 10.88 9.01 8.60
C GLY A 134 9.62 8.31 8.16
N ASN A 135 9.67 7.84 6.91
CA ASN A 135 8.53 7.30 6.17
C ASN A 135 8.37 5.80 6.45
N PHE A 136 8.21 5.46 7.73
CA PHE A 136 7.94 4.10 8.18
C PHE A 136 7.02 4.07 9.41
N ASN A 137 6.32 2.95 9.57
CA ASN A 137 5.56 2.67 10.77
C ASN A 137 6.48 2.46 11.97
N TRP A 138 6.03 2.82 13.16
CA TRP A 138 6.82 2.68 14.39
C TRP A 138 7.32 1.24 14.60
N LYS A 139 6.51 0.24 14.24
CA LYS A 139 6.87 -1.17 14.36
C LYS A 139 8.06 -1.55 13.49
N THR A 140 8.25 -0.91 12.33
CA THR A 140 9.36 -1.22 11.42
C THR A 140 10.72 -0.93 12.05
N MET A 141 10.82 0.13 12.86
CA MET A 141 12.04 0.44 13.62
C MET A 141 12.20 -0.46 14.84
N VAL A 142 11.10 -0.72 15.56
CA VAL A 142 11.14 -1.63 16.73
C VAL A 142 11.53 -3.05 16.31
N ASP A 143 11.05 -3.51 15.15
CA ASP A 143 11.45 -4.77 14.56
C ASP A 143 12.97 -4.89 14.38
N GLY A 144 13.62 -3.88 13.81
CA GLY A 144 15.07 -3.87 13.63
C GLY A 144 15.83 -3.83 14.96
N TYR A 145 15.38 -3.02 15.91
CA TYR A 145 16.02 -2.94 17.23
C TYR A 145 15.90 -4.26 18.03
N GLN A 146 14.79 -4.99 17.84
CA GLN A 146 14.46 -6.22 18.56
C GLN A 146 15.26 -7.47 18.11
N GLU A 147 16.24 -7.30 17.21
CA GLU A 147 17.16 -8.33 16.76
C GLU A 147 18.55 -7.76 16.42
N CYS A 148 19.54 -8.63 16.21
CA CYS A 148 20.86 -8.24 15.71
C CYS A 148 21.35 -9.20 14.62
N LEU A 149 20.41 -9.86 13.93
CA LEU A 149 20.66 -10.67 12.75
C LEU A 149 21.13 -9.80 11.59
N HIS A 150 20.64 -8.56 11.47
CA HIS A 150 21.08 -7.61 10.44
C HIS A 150 22.43 -6.95 10.71
N CYS A 151 22.89 -6.91 11.98
CA CYS A 151 24.05 -6.15 12.41
C CYS A 151 25.30 -6.42 11.55
N GLN A 152 25.56 -7.70 11.24
CA GLN A 152 26.73 -8.09 10.44
C GLN A 152 26.71 -7.53 9.01
N TYR A 153 25.52 -7.30 8.45
CA TYR A 153 25.34 -6.87 7.06
C TYR A 153 25.18 -5.36 6.92
N THR A 154 24.57 -4.73 7.93
CA THR A 154 24.19 -3.32 7.89
C THR A 154 25.16 -2.44 8.67
N HIS A 155 25.70 -2.93 9.80
CA HIS A 155 26.55 -2.14 10.70
C HIS A 155 27.98 -2.71 10.82
N PRO A 156 28.82 -2.59 9.77
CA PRO A 156 30.21 -3.05 9.83
C PRO A 156 31.00 -2.44 11.00
N SER A 157 30.85 -1.14 11.23
CA SER A 157 31.55 -0.43 12.31
C SER A 157 31.10 -0.87 13.69
N PHE A 158 29.79 -1.07 13.88
CA PHE A 158 29.24 -1.55 15.15
C PHE A 158 29.65 -2.99 15.44
N SER A 159 29.58 -3.87 14.44
CA SER A 159 29.89 -5.30 14.56
C SER A 159 31.34 -5.59 14.94
N ILE A 160 32.26 -4.63 14.75
CA ILE A 160 33.65 -4.73 15.22
C ILE A 160 33.71 -4.67 16.75
N TYR A 161 32.89 -3.82 17.38
CA TYR A 161 32.87 -3.64 18.83
C TYR A 161 31.88 -4.58 19.53
N TYR A 162 30.75 -4.85 18.87
CA TYR A 162 29.64 -5.65 19.40
C TYR A 162 29.31 -6.78 18.41
N PRO A 163 30.10 -7.86 18.38
CA PRO A 163 29.94 -8.92 17.40
C PRO A 163 28.62 -9.69 17.64
N PRO A 164 27.78 -9.88 16.61
CA PRO A 164 26.47 -10.53 16.76
C PRO A 164 26.55 -12.02 17.15
N THR A 165 27.74 -12.61 17.11
CA THR A 165 28.01 -14.01 17.47
C THR A 165 27.51 -14.36 18.88
N PHE A 166 27.71 -13.46 19.85
CA PHE A 166 27.33 -13.69 21.26
C PHE A 166 26.01 -13.02 21.65
N TYR A 167 25.38 -12.35 20.69
CA TYR A 167 24.20 -11.55 20.94
C TYR A 167 23.01 -12.42 21.35
N THR A 168 22.39 -12.06 22.47
CA THR A 168 21.23 -12.74 23.04
C THR A 168 20.19 -11.71 23.50
N VAL A 169 18.92 -12.03 23.28
CA VAL A 169 17.78 -11.22 23.74
C VAL A 169 17.04 -11.98 24.84
N TYR A 170 16.91 -11.36 26.00
CA TYR A 170 16.09 -11.82 27.12
C TYR A 170 14.81 -10.98 27.17
N ASN A 171 13.66 -11.63 26.98
CA ASN A 171 12.37 -10.95 26.97
C ASN A 171 11.73 -11.01 28.36
N HIS A 172 11.31 -9.85 28.85
CA HIS A 172 10.51 -9.65 30.06
C HIS A 172 9.14 -9.07 29.66
N LEU A 173 8.20 -9.01 30.60
CA LEU A 173 6.79 -8.70 30.32
C LEU A 173 6.56 -7.49 29.39
N ASN A 174 7.20 -6.36 29.66
CA ASN A 174 7.09 -5.14 28.85
C ASN A 174 8.47 -4.52 28.49
N PHE A 175 9.56 -5.28 28.61
CA PHE A 175 10.88 -4.82 28.18
C PHE A 175 11.74 -5.97 27.68
N SER A 176 12.73 -5.69 26.85
CA SER A 176 13.71 -6.68 26.37
C SER A 176 15.12 -6.23 26.72
N GLN A 177 15.92 -7.15 27.24
CA GLN A 177 17.33 -6.96 27.49
C GLN A 177 18.15 -7.60 26.39
N HIS A 178 18.99 -6.81 25.74
CA HIS A 178 19.88 -7.24 24.70
C HIS A 178 21.32 -7.22 25.23
N VAL A 179 21.97 -8.37 25.16
CA VAL A 179 23.33 -8.57 25.66
C VAL A 179 24.23 -8.89 24.48
N ALA A 180 25.12 -7.96 24.13
CA ALA A 180 26.05 -8.13 23.02
C ALA A 180 27.28 -8.98 23.36
N ASP A 181 27.86 -8.78 24.55
CA ASP A 181 28.95 -9.61 25.08
C ASP A 181 28.67 -9.97 26.55
N PRO A 182 28.37 -11.25 26.87
CA PRO A 182 28.13 -11.70 28.24
C PRO A 182 29.30 -11.42 29.20
N LYS A 183 30.53 -11.24 28.70
CA LYS A 183 31.71 -10.92 29.53
C LYS A 183 31.80 -9.43 29.89
N LYS A 184 31.03 -8.59 29.21
CA LYS A 184 30.97 -7.14 29.42
C LYS A 184 29.51 -6.72 29.64
N PRO A 185 28.85 -7.20 30.70
CA PRO A 185 27.42 -6.98 30.88
C PRO A 185 27.03 -5.50 31.05
N ASP A 186 27.99 -4.64 31.44
CA ASP A 186 27.77 -3.21 31.67
C ASP A 186 28.19 -2.34 30.48
N ASP A 187 28.88 -2.90 29.48
CA ASP A 187 29.30 -2.25 28.24
C ASP A 187 28.63 -2.96 27.05
N GLY A 188 27.57 -2.36 26.52
CA GLY A 188 26.64 -3.02 25.61
C GLY A 188 25.37 -3.55 26.31
N LEU A 189 24.91 -2.85 27.35
CA LEU A 189 23.55 -3.00 27.87
C LEU A 189 22.59 -2.23 26.95
N PHE A 190 21.80 -2.94 26.17
CA PHE A 190 20.76 -2.36 25.33
C PHE A 190 19.38 -2.82 25.84
N LEU A 191 18.50 -1.86 26.10
CA LEU A 191 17.16 -2.10 26.64
C LEU A 191 16.12 -1.52 25.69
N TYR A 192 15.15 -2.34 25.34
CA TYR A 192 13.89 -1.89 24.77
C TYR A 192 12.84 -1.81 25.86
N PHE A 193 12.15 -0.69 25.94
CA PHE A 193 10.99 -0.48 26.79
C PHE A 193 9.74 -0.41 25.90
N PHE A 194 8.82 -1.34 26.10
CA PHE A 194 7.58 -1.40 25.36
C PHE A 194 6.73 -0.14 25.64
N PRO A 195 6.16 0.52 24.62
CA PRO A 195 6.12 0.08 23.22
C PRO A 195 7.23 0.64 22.32
N ASN A 196 7.88 1.76 22.65
CA ASN A 196 8.65 2.51 21.65
C ASN A 196 9.89 3.25 22.17
N CYS A 197 10.33 2.95 23.39
CA CYS A 197 11.48 3.60 24.02
C CYS A 197 12.69 2.65 24.03
N THR A 198 13.89 3.20 23.92
CA THR A 198 15.14 2.42 24.06
C THR A 198 16.15 3.13 24.94
N LEU A 199 17.08 2.35 25.48
CA LEU A 199 18.24 2.83 26.23
C LEU A 199 19.45 1.97 25.87
N ASN A 200 20.52 2.61 25.41
CA ASN A 200 21.74 1.96 24.98
C ASN A 200 22.91 2.53 25.79
N VAL A 201 23.57 1.67 26.56
CA VAL A 201 24.77 2.03 27.33
C VAL A 201 26.00 1.54 26.59
N TYR A 202 26.91 2.46 26.31
CA TYR A 202 28.21 2.23 25.70
C TYR A 202 29.29 2.60 26.72
N GLY A 203 30.50 2.05 26.61
CA GLY A 203 31.65 2.36 27.48
C GLY A 203 32.02 3.85 27.52
N GLY A 204 31.34 4.62 28.39
CA GLY A 204 31.54 6.06 28.62
C GLY A 204 30.31 6.96 28.40
N GLY A 205 29.21 6.44 27.81
CA GLY A 205 28.02 7.23 27.49
C GLY A 205 26.75 6.41 27.31
N MET A 206 25.64 7.12 27.14
CA MET A 206 24.32 6.54 26.92
C MET A 206 23.63 7.25 25.76
N SER A 207 22.87 6.51 24.96
CA SER A 207 21.88 7.08 24.05
C SER A 207 20.53 6.47 24.36
N SER A 208 19.49 7.28 24.39
CA SER A 208 18.10 6.79 24.40
C SER A 208 17.43 7.29 23.14
N PHE A 209 16.57 6.47 22.53
CA PHE A 209 15.71 6.96 21.48
C PHE A 209 14.27 6.52 21.64
N ARG A 210 13.37 7.31 21.05
CA ARG A 210 11.93 7.06 21.02
C ARG A 210 11.45 7.04 19.59
N VAL A 211 10.60 6.07 19.29
CA VAL A 211 9.96 5.88 18.00
C VAL A 211 8.54 6.44 18.10
N CYS A 212 8.36 7.75 17.90
CA CYS A 212 7.10 8.45 18.12
C CYS A 212 6.25 8.46 16.83
N PRO A 213 5.21 7.61 16.70
CA PRO A 213 4.36 7.63 15.51
C PRO A 213 3.56 8.94 15.41
N THR A 214 3.35 9.42 14.19
CA THR A 214 2.55 10.63 13.93
C THR A 214 1.08 10.28 13.72
N ARG A 215 0.26 11.18 13.14
CA ARG A 215 -1.12 10.88 12.73
C ARG A 215 -1.19 9.94 11.54
N ASP A 216 -0.19 10.01 10.65
CA ASP A 216 -0.06 9.05 9.56
C ASP A 216 0.66 7.80 10.09
N PRO A 217 0.05 6.60 10.02
CA PRO A 217 0.69 5.36 10.47
C PRO A 217 1.97 5.01 9.70
N ASN A 218 2.22 5.64 8.55
CA ASN A 218 3.44 5.46 7.75
C ASN A 218 4.51 6.50 8.03
N VAL A 219 4.28 7.44 8.96
CA VAL A 219 5.26 8.47 9.33
C VAL A 219 5.53 8.42 10.82
N THR A 220 6.82 8.30 11.15
CA THR A 220 7.31 8.21 12.53
C THR A 220 8.39 9.24 12.77
N ARG A 221 8.31 9.93 13.90
CA ARG A 221 9.36 10.81 14.39
C ARG A 221 10.26 10.05 15.35
N MET A 222 11.52 9.89 14.96
CA MET A 222 12.58 9.38 15.82
C MET A 222 13.18 10.52 16.65
N GLU A 223 13.18 10.38 17.98
CA GLU A 223 13.86 11.31 18.88
C GLU A 223 15.00 10.63 19.60
N PHE A 224 16.17 11.26 19.60
CA PHE A 224 17.37 10.73 20.24
C PHE A 224 17.87 11.71 21.30
N ASP A 225 18.27 11.17 22.44
CA ASP A 225 18.89 11.89 23.53
C ASP A 225 20.26 11.25 23.85
N TYR A 226 21.30 12.07 23.87
CA TYR A 226 22.68 11.64 24.06
C TYR A 226 23.25 12.19 25.37
N TYR A 227 23.87 11.29 26.13
CA TYR A 227 24.46 11.55 27.44
C TYR A 227 25.89 11.02 27.45
N HIS A 228 26.83 11.78 27.98
CA HIS A 228 28.25 11.37 27.93
C HIS A 228 29.08 12.10 29.00
N LEU A 229 29.98 11.40 29.67
CA LEU A 229 30.82 11.99 30.71
C LEU A 229 31.74 13.09 30.17
N GLU A 230 32.33 12.85 29.00
CA GLU A 230 33.27 13.77 28.36
C GLU A 230 32.60 14.81 27.47
N LEU A 231 33.32 15.90 27.19
CA LEU A 231 32.92 17.03 26.33
C LEU A 231 33.85 17.14 25.10
N GLY A 232 33.51 18.04 24.17
CA GLY A 232 34.34 18.38 23.02
C GLY A 232 34.55 17.21 22.06
N ASP A 233 35.77 17.06 21.54
CA ASP A 233 36.09 16.09 20.48
C ASP A 233 35.76 14.64 20.83
N LYS A 234 35.86 14.26 22.11
CA LYS A 234 35.54 12.89 22.54
C LYS A 234 34.05 12.60 22.45
N PHE A 235 33.21 13.54 22.87
CA PHE A 235 31.76 13.45 22.69
C PHE A 235 31.38 13.44 21.20
N GLU A 236 32.00 14.28 20.36
CA GLU A 236 31.67 14.29 18.93
C GLU A 236 32.02 12.97 18.23
N LYS A 237 33.10 12.28 18.64
CA LYS A 237 33.43 10.94 18.14
C LYS A 237 32.36 9.92 18.54
N TYR A 238 31.96 9.90 19.81
CA TYR A 238 30.86 9.06 20.30
C TYR A 238 29.56 9.32 19.55
N PHE A 239 29.14 10.60 19.45
CA PHE A 239 27.93 11.01 18.76
C PHE A 239 27.94 10.60 17.29
N LYS A 240 29.05 10.80 16.57
CA LYS A 240 29.18 10.37 15.17
C LYS A 240 29.00 8.87 15.01
N PHE A 241 29.60 8.08 15.90
CA PHE A 241 29.49 6.61 15.87
C PHE A 241 28.05 6.15 16.10
N VAL A 242 27.39 6.57 17.20
CA VAL A 242 26.02 6.14 17.52
C VAL A 242 25.03 6.65 16.47
N ARG A 243 25.21 7.88 15.99
CA ARG A 243 24.36 8.44 14.92
C ARG A 243 24.51 7.68 13.61
N GLN A 244 25.71 7.20 13.26
CA GLN A 244 25.90 6.40 12.05
C GLN A 244 25.01 5.15 12.08
N VAL A 245 25.03 4.39 13.18
CA VAL A 245 24.20 3.19 13.34
C VAL A 245 22.72 3.53 13.21
N ALA A 246 22.26 4.59 13.90
CA ALA A 246 20.88 5.05 13.81
C ALA A 246 20.44 5.42 12.38
N MET A 247 21.31 6.05 11.59
CA MET A 247 20.99 6.41 10.20
C MET A 247 21.02 5.19 9.26
N GLU A 248 21.85 4.19 9.56
CA GLU A 248 21.87 2.91 8.83
C GLU A 248 20.55 2.15 9.05
N ASP A 249 20.05 2.07 10.30
CA ASP A 249 18.73 1.49 10.62
C ASP A 249 17.58 2.26 10.00
N TYR A 250 17.69 3.59 10.02
CA TYR A 250 16.70 4.47 9.40
C TYR A 250 16.53 4.15 7.90
N GLU A 251 17.63 3.97 7.16
CA GLU A 251 17.57 3.56 5.74
C GLU A 251 16.91 2.18 5.58
N LEU A 252 17.21 1.22 6.47
CA LEU A 252 16.56 -0.09 6.43
C LEU A 252 15.05 0.02 6.56
N CYS A 253 14.58 0.85 7.50
CA CYS A 253 13.17 1.03 7.78
C CYS A 253 12.42 1.65 6.62
N GLU A 254 12.93 2.73 6.01
CA GLU A 254 12.28 3.37 4.86
C GLU A 254 12.17 2.38 3.69
N ARG A 255 13.25 1.67 3.37
CA ARG A 255 13.28 0.71 2.25
C ARG A 255 12.37 -0.49 2.49
N ALA A 256 12.28 -0.99 3.72
CA ALA A 256 11.36 -2.06 4.06
C ALA A 256 9.90 -1.58 3.99
N GLN A 257 9.61 -0.41 4.56
CA GLN A 257 8.26 0.17 4.51
C GLN A 257 7.80 0.45 3.08
N GLU A 258 8.67 0.98 2.21
CA GLU A 258 8.38 1.21 0.79
C GLU A 258 7.75 -0.05 0.18
N ASN A 259 8.35 -1.23 0.42
CA ASN A 259 7.87 -2.52 -0.10
C ASN A 259 6.64 -3.06 0.62
N LEU A 260 6.50 -2.85 1.93
CA LEU A 260 5.29 -3.22 2.70
C LEU A 260 4.04 -2.53 2.13
N GLN A 261 4.19 -1.30 1.61
CA GLN A 261 3.08 -0.53 1.03
C GLN A 261 2.67 -1.01 -0.38
N LYS A 262 3.53 -1.76 -1.10
CA LYS A 262 3.28 -2.09 -2.51
C LYS A 262 2.28 -3.23 -2.75
N GLY A 263 1.82 -3.93 -1.71
CA GLY A 263 0.83 -5.02 -1.86
C GLY A 263 1.38 -6.26 -2.57
N VAL A 264 2.68 -6.52 -2.37
CA VAL A 264 3.42 -7.67 -2.93
C VAL A 264 3.87 -8.62 -1.81
N TYR A 265 4.30 -8.06 -0.67
CA TYR A 265 4.72 -8.77 0.52
C TYR A 265 3.55 -8.99 1.48
N ASN A 266 3.52 -10.15 2.15
CA ASN A 266 2.51 -10.48 3.15
C ASN A 266 3.11 -10.56 4.55
N GLU A 267 3.98 -11.53 4.77
CA GLU A 267 4.63 -11.86 6.05
C GLU A 267 5.93 -12.62 5.77
N GLY A 268 6.78 -12.74 6.79
CA GLY A 268 8.06 -13.45 6.70
C GLY A 268 8.28 -14.33 7.92
N ILE A 269 9.05 -15.40 7.74
CA ILE A 269 9.42 -16.33 8.81
C ILE A 269 10.42 -15.64 9.74
N LEU A 270 10.20 -15.73 11.04
CA LEU A 270 11.10 -15.29 12.09
C LEU A 270 11.99 -16.44 12.55
N ASN A 271 13.26 -16.15 12.78
CA ASN A 271 14.22 -17.06 13.37
C ASN A 271 13.87 -17.29 14.85
N PRO A 272 13.60 -18.53 15.28
CA PRO A 272 13.15 -18.82 16.64
C PRO A 272 14.21 -18.61 17.72
N VAL A 273 15.47 -18.36 17.32
CA VAL A 273 16.59 -18.10 18.24
C VAL A 273 17.08 -16.66 18.14
N LYS A 274 17.18 -16.13 16.91
CA LYS A 274 17.79 -14.81 16.65
C LYS A 274 16.80 -13.65 16.59
N GLU A 275 15.50 -13.93 16.43
CA GLU A 275 14.43 -12.92 16.32
C GLU A 275 13.35 -13.14 17.40
N THR A 276 13.75 -13.67 18.56
CA THR A 276 12.83 -13.90 19.69
C THR A 276 12.25 -12.60 20.24
N GLY A 277 13.03 -11.52 20.25
CA GLY A 277 12.56 -10.18 20.64
C GLY A 277 11.44 -9.67 19.73
N VAL A 278 11.64 -9.81 18.41
CA VAL A 278 10.66 -9.45 17.38
C VAL A 278 9.36 -10.21 17.58
N ALA A 279 9.45 -11.53 17.70
CA ALA A 279 8.30 -12.39 17.99
C ALA A 279 7.57 -11.96 19.26
N TYR A 280 8.32 -11.72 20.34
CA TYR A 280 7.75 -11.40 21.66
C TYR A 280 6.95 -10.10 21.67
N TYR A 281 7.53 -8.99 21.21
CA TYR A 281 6.82 -7.71 21.24
C TYR A 281 5.64 -7.70 20.26
N GLN A 282 5.76 -8.33 19.08
CA GLN A 282 4.66 -8.42 18.14
C GLN A 282 3.49 -9.25 18.70
N ASN A 283 3.77 -10.33 19.45
CA ASN A 283 2.75 -11.07 20.21
C ASN A 283 2.05 -10.14 21.20
N ARG A 284 2.81 -9.39 21.98
CA ARG A 284 2.27 -8.45 22.96
C ARG A 284 1.36 -7.39 22.32
N VAL A 285 1.78 -6.77 21.21
CA VAL A 285 0.95 -5.81 20.45
C VAL A 285 -0.33 -6.48 19.97
N PHE A 286 -0.22 -7.65 19.34
CA PHE A 286 -1.38 -8.37 18.81
C PHE A 286 -2.41 -8.70 19.89
N ASP A 287 -1.94 -9.22 21.04
CA ASP A 287 -2.82 -9.61 22.15
C ASP A 287 -3.55 -8.40 22.73
N LEU A 288 -2.83 -7.31 23.03
CA LEU A 288 -3.41 -6.08 23.57
C LEU A 288 -4.43 -5.45 22.62
N VAL A 289 -4.09 -5.38 21.32
CA VAL A 289 -4.97 -4.83 20.29
C VAL A 289 -6.24 -5.68 20.14
N THR A 290 -6.09 -7.00 20.12
CA THR A 290 -7.23 -7.93 19.98
C THR A 290 -8.13 -7.90 21.22
N GLU A 291 -7.55 -7.78 22.41
CA GLU A 291 -8.29 -7.63 23.67
C GLU A 291 -9.07 -6.32 23.70
N GLN A 292 -8.42 -5.20 23.35
CA GLN A 292 -9.09 -3.89 23.27
C GLN A 292 -10.24 -3.91 22.26
N HIS A 293 -10.05 -4.51 21.09
CA HIS A 293 -11.12 -4.63 20.08
C HIS A 293 -12.32 -5.43 20.61
N ARG A 294 -12.07 -6.54 21.29
CA ARG A 294 -13.11 -7.36 21.90
C ARG A 294 -13.87 -6.59 22.98
N HIS A 295 -13.15 -5.82 23.80
CA HIS A 295 -13.76 -4.96 24.81
C HIS A 295 -14.66 -3.90 24.18
N GLU A 296 -14.16 -3.15 23.18
CA GLU A 296 -14.93 -2.10 22.48
C GLU A 296 -16.21 -2.68 21.85
N LYS A 297 -16.12 -3.83 21.18
CA LYS A 297 -17.29 -4.55 20.65
C LYS A 297 -18.31 -4.97 21.70
N SER A 298 -17.84 -5.42 22.87
CA SER A 298 -18.73 -5.84 23.95
C SER A 298 -19.46 -4.67 24.60
N THR A 299 -18.84 -3.49 24.62
CA THR A 299 -19.42 -2.26 25.15
C THR A 299 -20.37 -1.56 24.17
N GLU A 300 -20.31 -1.88 22.87
CA GLU A 300 -21.13 -1.31 21.79
C GLU A 300 -22.44 -2.10 21.48
N GLY A 301 -22.96 -2.90 22.43
CA GLY A 301 -24.25 -3.60 22.30
C GLY A 301 -25.47 -2.69 21.99
N PRO A 302 -26.63 -3.26 21.57
CA PRO A 302 -27.57 -2.68 20.59
C PRO A 302 -28.51 -1.56 21.12
N GLU A 303 -28.02 -0.60 21.90
CA GLU A 303 -28.84 0.50 22.44
C GLU A 303 -28.38 1.92 22.08
N LYS A 304 -27.32 2.11 21.27
CA LYS A 304 -26.94 3.45 20.78
C LYS A 304 -27.16 3.63 19.29
N ALA A 305 -28.41 3.48 18.89
CA ALA A 305 -28.93 3.97 17.61
C ALA A 305 -30.15 4.89 17.83
N VAL A 306 -30.11 5.78 18.82
CA VAL A 306 -31.04 6.92 18.92
C VAL A 306 -30.33 8.10 19.60
N GLY A 307 -30.18 9.20 18.86
CA GLY A 307 -30.35 10.60 19.33
C GLY A 307 -29.49 11.19 20.46
N ASP A 308 -28.75 12.23 20.08
CA ASP A 308 -28.41 13.46 20.82
C ASP A 308 -27.35 13.49 21.95
N GLY A 309 -26.45 14.49 21.80
CA GLY A 309 -26.26 15.53 22.83
C GLY A 309 -25.30 15.27 23.99
N ILE A 310 -24.18 15.99 23.97
CA ILE A 310 -23.20 16.29 25.05
C ILE A 310 -23.72 16.08 26.50
N SER A 311 -22.98 15.30 27.32
CA SER A 311 -22.51 15.70 28.68
C SER A 311 -21.79 14.56 29.44
N HIS A 312 -20.69 14.91 30.11
CA HIS A 312 -20.09 14.21 31.28
C HIS A 312 -20.80 14.68 32.57
N PRO A 313 -20.48 14.16 33.78
CA PRO A 313 -20.06 12.81 34.23
C PRO A 313 -20.86 12.34 35.49
N ALA A 314 -20.65 11.11 35.99
CA ALA A 314 -20.37 10.80 37.42
C ALA A 314 -20.68 9.33 37.86
N GLN A 315 -19.78 8.85 38.73
CA GLN A 315 -19.96 7.90 39.84
C GLN A 315 -19.90 6.37 39.62
N ALA A 316 -18.76 5.86 40.06
CA ALA A 316 -18.42 4.57 40.68
C ALA A 316 -19.56 3.70 41.25
N ALA A 317 -19.47 2.39 40.98
CA ALA A 317 -19.77 1.35 41.97
C ALA A 317 -19.16 -0.02 41.60
N ALA A 318 -18.27 -0.49 42.47
CA ALA A 318 -18.01 -1.87 42.93
C ALA A 318 -18.11 -3.07 41.96
N VAL A 319 -16.94 -3.67 41.71
CA VAL A 319 -16.76 -5.10 41.39
C VAL A 319 -16.89 -5.92 42.68
N PRO A 320 -17.46 -7.14 42.62
CA PRO A 320 -16.99 -8.23 43.46
C PRO A 320 -16.33 -9.33 42.61
N SER A 321 -15.14 -9.71 43.05
CA SER A 321 -14.43 -10.92 42.69
C SER A 321 -15.06 -12.16 43.35
N SER A 322 -14.84 -13.34 42.74
CA SER A 322 -15.19 -14.73 43.11
C SER A 322 -16.09 -15.37 42.03
N LEU A 323 -15.88 -16.58 41.52
CA LEU A 323 -15.01 -17.70 41.86
C LEU A 323 -14.88 -18.60 40.62
N TYR A 324 -13.70 -19.20 40.45
CA TYR A 324 -13.53 -20.47 39.75
C TYR A 324 -14.29 -21.56 40.52
N GLU A 325 -15.13 -22.36 39.84
CA GLU A 325 -15.10 -23.84 39.85
C GLU A 325 -16.37 -24.51 39.30
N LEU A 326 -16.14 -25.66 38.66
CA LEU A 326 -17.05 -26.82 38.45
C LEU A 326 -17.90 -26.94 37.16
N SER A 327 -17.24 -27.56 36.17
CA SER A 327 -17.56 -28.90 35.61
C SER A 327 -18.83 -29.16 34.78
N ARG A 328 -18.55 -29.52 33.51
CA ARG A 328 -18.94 -30.75 32.76
C ARG A 328 -20.42 -31.18 32.65
N MET A 329 -20.78 -31.44 31.37
CA MET A 329 -21.79 -32.38 30.82
C MET A 329 -23.24 -31.88 30.73
N GLU A 330 -23.72 -31.53 29.53
CA GLU A 330 -24.49 -32.44 28.67
C GLU A 330 -24.85 -31.84 27.30
N TYR A 331 -24.82 -32.73 26.31
CA TYR A 331 -25.21 -32.58 24.91
C TYR A 331 -26.75 -32.54 24.78
N LEU A 332 -27.25 -31.97 23.67
CA LEU A 332 -28.60 -32.12 23.09
C LEU A 332 -29.78 -31.37 23.75
N SER A 333 -30.04 -30.13 23.29
CA SER A 333 -31.38 -29.67 22.85
C SER A 333 -31.41 -28.15 22.60
N SER A 334 -31.08 -27.71 21.38
CA SER A 334 -31.69 -26.50 20.77
C SER A 334 -31.45 -26.36 19.26
N PHE A 335 -30.76 -27.32 18.63
CA PHE A 335 -30.85 -27.52 17.18
C PHE A 335 -32.16 -28.25 16.88
N LEU A 336 -33.25 -27.49 16.69
CA LEU A 336 -34.46 -27.79 15.90
C LEU A 336 -35.62 -26.86 16.35
N SER A 337 -35.65 -25.62 15.85
CA SER A 337 -36.89 -24.86 15.65
C SER A 337 -36.59 -23.57 14.88
N ASN A 338 -36.59 -23.66 13.54
CA ASN A 338 -37.07 -22.64 12.58
C ASN A 338 -36.47 -22.90 11.19
N THR A 339 -36.81 -24.06 10.65
CA THR A 339 -36.74 -24.38 9.22
C THR A 339 -38.17 -24.43 8.70
N PHE A 340 -38.70 -23.33 8.17
CA PHE A 340 -39.82 -23.31 7.22
C PHE A 340 -40.07 -21.85 6.78
N VAL A 341 -39.37 -21.38 5.74
CA VAL A 341 -39.85 -20.60 4.56
C VAL A 341 -38.61 -20.35 3.68
N LEU A 342 -38.04 -21.42 3.13
CA LEU A 342 -37.08 -21.38 2.01
C LEU A 342 -37.41 -22.54 1.07
N ALA A 343 -38.56 -22.44 0.39
CA ALA A 343 -38.98 -23.41 -0.61
C ALA A 343 -39.88 -22.76 -1.67
N SER A 344 -39.35 -21.79 -2.44
CA SER A 344 -40.06 -21.28 -3.64
C SER A 344 -39.17 -20.70 -4.75
N VAL A 345 -37.84 -20.80 -4.69
CA VAL A 345 -36.94 -20.17 -5.69
C VAL A 345 -36.17 -21.18 -6.59
N PRO A 346 -35.90 -22.44 -6.21
CA PRO A 346 -35.17 -23.35 -7.11
C PRO A 346 -36.02 -24.08 -8.17
N ILE A 347 -37.36 -24.02 -8.11
CA ILE A 347 -38.22 -24.84 -8.98
C ILE A 347 -38.52 -24.16 -10.34
N ILE A 348 -38.41 -22.83 -10.41
CA ILE A 348 -38.69 -22.07 -11.64
C ILE A 348 -37.47 -22.03 -12.58
N LEU A 349 -36.25 -22.10 -12.05
CA LEU A 349 -35.03 -22.12 -12.86
C LEU A 349 -34.73 -23.50 -13.49
N LEU A 350 -35.19 -24.59 -12.86
CA LEU A 350 -35.03 -25.95 -13.38
C LEU A 350 -36.01 -26.31 -14.51
N ALA A 351 -37.10 -25.55 -14.68
CA ALA A 351 -38.04 -25.72 -15.79
C ALA A 351 -37.58 -25.02 -17.09
N ILE A 352 -36.55 -24.15 -17.04
CA ILE A 352 -36.09 -23.34 -18.18
C ILE A 352 -34.81 -23.89 -18.83
N LEU A 353 -34.10 -24.83 -18.20
CA LEU A 353 -32.77 -25.31 -18.66
C LEU A 353 -32.69 -26.78 -19.10
N ALA A 354 -33.82 -27.43 -19.41
CA ALA A 354 -33.83 -28.80 -19.94
C ALA A 354 -34.32 -28.86 -21.39
N VAL A 355 -33.46 -28.51 -22.35
CA VAL A 355 -33.54 -29.04 -23.73
C VAL A 355 -32.14 -29.37 -24.22
N THR A 356 -31.77 -30.63 -24.07
CA THR A 356 -30.58 -31.26 -24.68
C THR A 356 -30.86 -31.65 -26.13
N GLN A 357 -29.85 -31.47 -26.97
CA GLN A 357 -29.82 -31.84 -28.38
C GLN A 357 -29.74 -33.37 -28.55
N LYS A 358 -30.68 -33.98 -29.28
CA LYS A 358 -30.47 -35.29 -29.94
C LYS A 358 -31.39 -35.39 -31.18
N ASP A 359 -30.81 -35.75 -32.31
CA ASP A 359 -31.46 -36.14 -33.58
C ASP A 359 -32.17 -35.05 -34.43
N GLY A 360 -31.51 -33.91 -34.62
CA GLY A 360 -31.44 -33.29 -35.95
C GLY A 360 -32.73 -32.80 -36.65
N LYS A 361 -33.79 -32.38 -35.95
CA LYS A 361 -34.94 -31.69 -36.58
C LYS A 361 -35.48 -30.53 -35.75
N VAL A 362 -35.56 -29.34 -36.37
CA VAL A 362 -36.20 -28.13 -35.82
C VAL A 362 -37.67 -28.13 -36.19
N PHE A 363 -38.58 -28.06 -35.20
CA PHE A 363 -40.00 -27.76 -35.44
C PHE A 363 -40.35 -26.37 -34.90
N ARG A 364 -40.71 -25.47 -35.82
CA ARG A 364 -41.45 -24.23 -35.55
C ARG A 364 -42.94 -24.57 -35.46
N ARG A 365 -43.66 -24.10 -34.43
CA ARG A 365 -44.92 -23.33 -34.56
C ARG A 365 -45.53 -22.93 -33.19
N PRO A 366 -46.38 -21.88 -33.16
CA PRO A 366 -46.70 -21.08 -31.98
C PRO A 366 -47.99 -21.54 -31.28
N LEU A 367 -48.10 -21.28 -29.98
CA LEU A 367 -49.37 -21.38 -29.27
C LEU A 367 -49.59 -20.12 -28.43
N LEU A 368 -50.44 -19.25 -28.95
CA LEU A 368 -51.34 -18.44 -28.15
C LEU A 368 -52.74 -18.57 -28.76
N PRO A 369 -53.74 -18.88 -27.94
CA PRO A 369 -55.03 -18.23 -28.04
C PRO A 369 -55.40 -17.50 -26.74
N ARG A 370 -56.39 -16.63 -26.90
CA ARG A 370 -56.81 -15.46 -26.10
C ARG A 370 -57.73 -15.83 -24.90
N PRO A 371 -58.21 -14.86 -24.09
CA PRO A 371 -58.13 -14.87 -22.62
C PRO A 371 -59.42 -15.30 -21.92
N GLY A 372 -59.28 -15.90 -20.74
CA GLY A 372 -60.36 -16.15 -19.78
C GLY A 372 -59.94 -15.68 -18.40
N ALA A 373 -60.73 -14.78 -17.81
CA ALA A 373 -60.46 -14.08 -16.57
C ALA A 373 -60.38 -15.01 -15.34
N LEU A 374 -59.43 -14.73 -14.45
CA LEU A 374 -59.49 -15.09 -13.03
C LEU A 374 -59.77 -13.79 -12.24
N PRO A 375 -60.67 -13.80 -11.23
CA PRO A 375 -61.05 -12.58 -10.51
C PRO A 375 -59.90 -12.11 -9.61
N LEU A 376 -59.69 -10.80 -9.55
CA LEU A 376 -58.56 -10.16 -8.87
C LEU A 376 -58.71 -10.07 -7.33
N ASP A 377 -59.69 -10.75 -6.74
CA ASP A 377 -60.08 -10.56 -5.33
C ASP A 377 -59.51 -11.61 -4.35
N THR A 378 -58.62 -12.51 -4.80
CA THR A 378 -57.92 -13.48 -3.93
C THR A 378 -56.44 -13.17 -3.70
N LEU A 379 -55.96 -12.00 -4.10
CA LEU A 379 -54.56 -11.59 -3.94
C LEU A 379 -54.41 -10.65 -2.73
N SER A 380 -53.36 -10.84 -1.93
CA SER A 380 -53.08 -9.95 -0.80
C SER A 380 -52.79 -8.53 -1.29
N SER A 381 -53.14 -7.53 -0.47
CA SER A 381 -53.01 -6.10 -0.83
C SER A 381 -51.62 -5.73 -1.34
N ASN A 382 -50.56 -6.34 -0.78
CA ASN A 382 -49.18 -6.14 -1.20
C ASN A 382 -48.88 -6.59 -2.64
N VAL A 383 -49.61 -7.58 -3.18
CA VAL A 383 -49.43 -8.05 -4.56
C VAL A 383 -50.21 -7.18 -5.54
N GLN A 384 -51.41 -6.73 -5.15
CA GLN A 384 -52.20 -5.78 -5.96
C GLN A 384 -51.48 -4.43 -6.11
N SER A 385 -50.85 -3.90 -5.04
CA SER A 385 -50.08 -2.65 -5.11
C SER A 385 -48.85 -2.75 -6.01
N LYS A 386 -48.19 -3.91 -6.05
CA LYS A 386 -47.01 -4.13 -6.92
C LYS A 386 -47.40 -4.33 -8.39
N LEU A 387 -48.54 -4.94 -8.69
CA LEU A 387 -49.04 -5.08 -10.05
C LEU A 387 -49.53 -3.74 -10.61
N ALA A 388 -50.23 -2.93 -9.81
CA ALA A 388 -50.64 -1.57 -10.20
C ALA A 388 -49.43 -0.65 -10.49
N TRP A 389 -48.33 -0.81 -9.75
CA TRP A 389 -47.08 -0.08 -10.00
C TRP A 389 -46.42 -0.49 -11.33
N ILE A 390 -46.47 -1.77 -11.69
CA ILE A 390 -45.91 -2.28 -12.95
C ILE A 390 -46.75 -1.84 -14.17
N GLU A 391 -48.07 -1.78 -14.04
CA GLU A 391 -48.96 -1.23 -15.08
C GLU A 391 -48.75 0.27 -15.31
N ASP A 392 -48.57 1.05 -14.24
CA ASP A 392 -48.23 2.49 -14.33
C ASP A 392 -46.86 2.70 -15.02
N LEU A 393 -45.87 1.84 -14.72
CA LEU A 393 -44.56 1.89 -15.37
C LEU A 393 -44.64 1.59 -16.88
N PHE A 394 -45.53 0.68 -17.29
CA PHE A 394 -45.72 0.31 -18.69
C PHE A 394 -46.51 1.37 -19.48
N LEU A 395 -47.55 1.96 -18.88
CA LEU A 395 -48.35 3.02 -19.52
C LEU A 395 -47.53 4.29 -19.73
N ARG A 396 -46.66 4.66 -18.78
CA ARG A 396 -45.75 5.81 -18.93
C ARG A 396 -44.73 5.64 -20.05
N ARG A 397 -44.28 4.41 -20.31
CA ARG A 397 -43.29 4.11 -21.35
C ARG A 397 -43.90 4.04 -22.76
N VAL A 398 -45.17 3.65 -22.87
CA VAL A 398 -45.90 3.66 -24.15
C VAL A 398 -46.35 5.09 -24.51
N ALA A 399 -46.74 5.91 -23.53
CA ALA A 399 -47.09 7.32 -23.76
C ALA A 399 -45.91 8.16 -24.28
N SER A 400 -44.67 7.86 -23.84
CA SER A 400 -43.47 8.58 -24.31
C SER A 400 -43.06 8.24 -25.75
N THR A 401 -43.56 7.14 -26.32
CA THR A 401 -43.16 6.64 -27.65
C THR A 401 -44.10 7.11 -28.77
N ILE A 402 -45.29 7.64 -28.43
CA ILE A 402 -46.32 8.03 -29.42
C ILE A 402 -46.32 9.55 -29.72
N ALA A 403 -45.62 10.38 -28.93
CA ALA A 403 -45.65 11.84 -29.08
C ALA A 403 -44.74 12.44 -30.18
N THR A 404 -43.94 11.64 -30.88
CA THR A 404 -43.04 12.12 -31.95
C THR A 404 -43.50 11.73 -33.36
N ARG A 405 -44.74 12.07 -33.73
CA ARG A 405 -45.18 12.04 -35.14
C ARG A 405 -46.49 12.81 -35.37
N LYS A 406 -46.40 14.10 -35.69
CA LYS A 406 -47.24 14.85 -36.67
C LYS A 406 -46.79 16.31 -36.72
N GLY A 407 -46.62 16.84 -37.93
CA GLY A 407 -46.14 18.19 -38.17
C GLY A 407 -47.22 19.19 -38.62
N SER A 408 -46.69 20.32 -39.10
CA SER A 408 -47.23 21.46 -39.88
C SER A 408 -47.91 22.64 -39.16
N ASP A 409 -47.26 23.79 -39.38
CA ASP A 409 -47.71 25.16 -39.67
C ASP A 409 -48.39 26.04 -38.60
N GLY A 410 -47.76 27.20 -38.34
CA GLY A 410 -48.38 28.35 -37.67
C GLY A 410 -47.34 29.33 -37.09
N LEU A 411 -47.20 30.50 -37.72
CA LEU A 411 -46.36 31.62 -37.30
C LEU A 411 -47.05 32.39 -36.14
N THR A 412 -46.42 32.53 -34.98
CA THR A 412 -46.70 33.61 -34.00
C THR A 412 -45.55 33.78 -32.99
N THR A 413 -45.27 35.04 -32.67
CA THR A 413 -44.17 35.57 -31.87
C THR A 413 -44.43 35.61 -30.36
N ALA A 414 -43.36 35.29 -29.62
CA ALA A 414 -42.89 35.84 -28.34
C ALA A 414 -43.65 35.63 -27.01
N ALA A 415 -42.81 35.29 -26.02
CA ALA A 415 -42.91 35.45 -24.56
C ALA A 415 -43.62 34.35 -23.73
N ASP A 416 -42.91 33.94 -22.69
CA ASP A 416 -43.23 32.99 -21.59
C ASP A 416 -43.17 31.48 -21.86
N GLN A 417 -41.96 30.91 -21.67
CA GLN A 417 -41.81 29.55 -21.13
C GLN A 417 -40.85 29.55 -19.92
N PRO A 418 -41.14 28.79 -18.85
CA PRO A 418 -40.27 28.67 -17.68
C PRO A 418 -38.96 27.97 -18.06
N PRO A 419 -37.84 28.20 -17.33
CA PRO A 419 -36.55 27.64 -17.67
C PRO A 419 -36.64 26.11 -17.67
N SER A 420 -36.28 25.50 -18.80
CA SER A 420 -36.12 24.05 -18.90
C SER A 420 -35.06 23.63 -17.89
N ALA A 421 -35.48 22.92 -16.84
CA ALA A 421 -34.54 22.24 -15.97
C ALA A 421 -33.75 21.24 -16.83
N ASN A 422 -32.49 21.58 -17.12
CA ASN A 422 -31.56 20.68 -17.80
C ASN A 422 -31.33 19.48 -16.89
N VAL A 423 -32.04 18.38 -17.14
CA VAL A 423 -31.75 17.09 -16.52
C VAL A 423 -30.45 16.58 -17.14
N CYS A 424 -29.32 16.91 -16.52
CA CYS A 424 -28.03 16.35 -16.91
C CYS A 424 -27.95 14.91 -16.39
N LYS A 425 -27.48 13.97 -17.24
CA LYS A 425 -27.28 12.58 -16.83
C LYS A 425 -26.14 12.54 -15.79
N GLU A 426 -26.36 11.90 -14.64
CA GLU A 426 -25.28 11.67 -13.67
C GLU A 426 -24.09 10.96 -14.34
N SER A 427 -22.88 11.37 -13.96
CA SER A 427 -21.63 10.79 -14.48
C SER A 427 -21.53 9.32 -14.10
N ASP A 428 -21.17 8.46 -15.06
CA ASP A 428 -20.95 7.03 -14.82
C ASP A 428 -19.60 6.75 -14.07
N PHE A 429 -18.79 7.79 -13.81
CA PHE A 429 -17.48 7.72 -13.13
C PHE A 429 -17.55 8.21 -11.67
N PRO A 430 -16.79 7.61 -10.74
CA PRO A 430 -16.68 8.10 -9.36
C PRO A 430 -16.18 9.54 -9.27
N ASP A 431 -16.62 10.30 -8.26
CA ASP A 431 -16.21 11.70 -8.05
C ASP A 431 -14.69 11.87 -7.91
N ASN A 432 -14.01 10.88 -7.35
CA ASN A 432 -12.56 10.84 -7.17
C ASN A 432 -11.81 10.08 -8.28
N TRP A 433 -12.39 9.92 -9.48
CA TRP A 433 -11.80 9.19 -10.60
C TRP A 433 -10.34 9.57 -10.92
N TRP A 434 -10.00 10.85 -10.81
CA TRP A 434 -8.67 11.39 -11.13
C TRP A 434 -7.72 11.47 -9.93
N THR A 435 -8.26 11.60 -8.71
CA THR A 435 -7.50 11.99 -7.52
C THR A 435 -7.52 10.94 -6.41
N GLY A 436 -8.37 9.92 -6.52
CA GLY A 436 -8.62 8.94 -5.46
C GLY A 436 -7.55 7.85 -5.38
N ASP A 437 -6.89 7.75 -4.23
CA ASP A 437 -5.91 6.70 -3.95
C ASP A 437 -6.51 5.30 -3.97
N GLU A 438 -7.77 5.13 -3.54
CA GLU A 438 -8.44 3.83 -3.59
C GLU A 438 -8.73 3.38 -5.03
N VAL A 439 -9.10 4.31 -5.91
CA VAL A 439 -9.25 4.03 -7.35
C VAL A 439 -7.92 3.59 -7.92
N PHE A 440 -6.82 4.28 -7.59
CA PHE A 440 -5.49 3.89 -8.05
C PHE A 440 -5.06 2.50 -7.53
N ARG A 441 -5.28 2.18 -6.26
CA ARG A 441 -5.00 0.85 -5.72
C ARG A 441 -5.79 -0.24 -6.45
N LEU A 442 -7.06 0.02 -6.77
CA LEU A 442 -7.87 -0.89 -7.56
C LEU A 442 -7.35 -1.02 -9.00
N GLU A 443 -6.95 0.07 -9.65
CA GLU A 443 -6.34 0.05 -11.00
C GLU A 443 -5.07 -0.81 -11.05
N ARG A 444 -4.23 -0.73 -10.00
CA ARG A 444 -3.05 -1.58 -9.83
C ARG A 444 -3.39 -3.07 -9.86
N ARG A 445 -4.41 -3.49 -9.12
CA ARG A 445 -4.82 -4.91 -9.06
C ARG A 445 -5.64 -5.35 -10.27
N ALA A 446 -6.51 -4.50 -10.78
CA ALA A 446 -7.45 -4.83 -11.85
C ALA A 446 -6.83 -4.79 -13.26
N ILE A 447 -5.90 -3.86 -13.49
CA ILE A 447 -5.38 -3.55 -14.83
C ILE A 447 -3.90 -3.90 -14.92
N PHE A 448 -3.06 -3.21 -14.15
CA PHE A 448 -1.61 -3.32 -14.28
C PHE A 448 -1.09 -4.69 -13.90
N SER A 449 -1.66 -5.31 -12.86
CA SER A 449 -1.23 -6.65 -12.46
C SER A 449 -1.60 -7.74 -13.48
N LYS A 450 -2.70 -7.54 -14.23
CA LYS A 450 -3.30 -8.56 -15.10
C LYS A 450 -2.93 -8.45 -16.58
N THR A 451 -2.29 -7.35 -16.97
CA THR A 451 -1.95 -7.05 -18.37
C THR A 451 -0.47 -7.30 -18.65
N TRP A 452 -0.14 -7.65 -19.90
CA TRP A 452 1.26 -7.72 -20.36
C TRP A 452 1.83 -6.31 -20.55
N LEU A 453 2.81 -5.94 -19.73
CA LEU A 453 3.47 -4.62 -19.74
C LEU A 453 4.83 -4.72 -20.42
N TYR A 454 5.14 -3.83 -21.37
CA TYR A 454 6.47 -3.74 -21.96
C TYR A 454 7.45 -3.14 -20.94
N ILE A 455 8.60 -3.80 -20.74
CA ILE A 455 9.59 -3.37 -19.74
C ILE A 455 10.90 -2.91 -20.35
N ALA A 456 11.44 -3.64 -21.33
CA ALA A 456 12.78 -3.39 -21.86
C ALA A 456 13.00 -4.13 -23.18
N HIS A 457 14.15 -3.91 -23.80
CA HIS A 457 14.65 -4.74 -24.89
C HIS A 457 15.80 -5.65 -24.42
N ALA A 458 15.89 -6.85 -25.00
CA ALA A 458 16.87 -7.87 -24.66
C ALA A 458 18.33 -7.43 -24.85
N SER A 459 18.58 -6.40 -25.66
CA SER A 459 19.92 -5.83 -25.82
C SER A 459 20.49 -5.17 -24.57
N ARG A 460 19.66 -4.87 -23.57
CA ARG A 460 20.13 -4.41 -22.26
C ARG A 460 20.81 -5.51 -21.44
N PHE A 461 20.79 -6.76 -21.92
CA PHE A 461 21.35 -7.95 -21.28
C PHE A 461 22.40 -8.57 -22.21
N THR A 462 23.66 -8.26 -21.94
CA THR A 462 24.80 -8.65 -22.78
C THR A 462 25.46 -9.94 -22.31
N LYS A 463 25.37 -10.24 -21.02
CA LYS A 463 25.99 -11.41 -20.39
C LYS A 463 25.15 -11.94 -19.22
N PRO A 464 25.31 -13.23 -18.87
CA PRO A 464 24.71 -13.78 -17.67
C PRO A 464 25.02 -12.98 -16.41
N GLY A 465 23.98 -12.76 -15.60
CA GLY A 465 24.01 -11.94 -14.41
C GLY A 465 23.65 -10.48 -14.64
N ASP A 466 23.62 -9.99 -15.89
CA ASP A 466 23.11 -8.64 -16.17
C ASP A 466 21.68 -8.51 -15.63
N TYR A 467 21.44 -7.45 -14.87
CA TYR A 467 20.15 -7.16 -14.26
C TYR A 467 19.77 -5.69 -14.37
N HIS A 468 18.46 -5.43 -14.41
CA HIS A 468 17.87 -4.09 -14.38
C HIS A 468 16.65 -4.10 -13.45
N ALA A 469 16.59 -3.18 -12.50
CA ALA A 469 15.50 -2.99 -11.56
C ALA A 469 14.62 -1.82 -12.00
N PHE A 470 13.30 -1.98 -11.81
CA PHE A 470 12.27 -1.07 -12.24
C PHE A 470 11.19 -0.95 -11.16
N GLU A 471 10.50 0.18 -11.12
CA GLU A 471 9.23 0.32 -10.41
C GLU A 471 8.15 0.66 -11.42
N ILE A 472 7.28 -0.31 -11.72
CA ILE A 472 6.29 -0.18 -12.81
C ILE A 472 4.90 -0.17 -12.18
N CYS A 473 4.15 0.91 -12.36
CA CYS A 473 2.78 1.06 -11.84
C CYS A 473 2.69 0.78 -10.32
N GLY A 474 3.67 1.29 -9.56
CA GLY A 474 3.83 1.04 -8.12
C GLY A 474 4.30 -0.38 -7.74
N PHE A 475 4.71 -1.23 -8.68
CA PHE A 475 5.26 -2.56 -8.38
C PHE A 475 6.78 -2.60 -8.56
N PRO A 476 7.55 -2.90 -7.49
CA PRO A 476 8.99 -3.02 -7.56
C PRO A 476 9.37 -4.40 -8.13
N LEU A 477 10.14 -4.41 -9.21
CA LEU A 477 10.58 -5.63 -9.89
C LEU A 477 12.00 -5.48 -10.43
N PHE A 478 12.63 -6.60 -10.78
CA PHE A 478 13.87 -6.58 -11.55
C PHE A 478 13.89 -7.73 -12.56
N LEU A 479 14.59 -7.49 -13.67
CA LEU A 479 14.88 -8.48 -14.69
C LEU A 479 16.33 -8.92 -14.54
N ILE A 480 16.61 -10.19 -14.80
CA ILE A 480 17.97 -10.76 -14.76
C ILE A 480 18.16 -11.80 -15.86
N GLN A 481 19.31 -11.79 -16.53
CA GLN A 481 19.70 -12.87 -17.44
C GLN A 481 20.40 -14.00 -16.66
N GLY A 482 19.85 -15.21 -16.69
CA GLY A 482 20.46 -16.38 -16.06
C GLY A 482 21.69 -16.90 -16.81
N LYS A 483 22.41 -17.83 -16.17
CA LYS A 483 23.52 -18.59 -16.81
C LYS A 483 23.06 -19.42 -18.01
N ASP A 484 21.77 -19.75 -18.06
CA ASP A 484 21.09 -20.40 -19.17
C ASP A 484 20.66 -19.42 -20.28
N SER A 485 21.12 -18.17 -20.23
CA SER A 485 20.77 -17.09 -21.16
C SER A 485 19.28 -16.73 -21.20
N VAL A 486 18.46 -17.25 -20.27
CA VAL A 486 17.04 -16.91 -20.14
C VAL A 486 16.88 -15.68 -19.26
N ILE A 487 16.13 -14.69 -19.74
CA ILE A 487 15.78 -13.50 -18.95
C ILE A 487 14.54 -13.79 -18.13
N ARG A 488 14.62 -13.56 -16.82
CA ARG A 488 13.54 -13.75 -15.85
C ARG A 488 13.22 -12.44 -15.15
N ALA A 489 12.02 -12.35 -14.59
CA ALA A 489 11.59 -11.21 -13.80
C ALA A 489 11.14 -11.67 -12.41
N PHE A 490 11.46 -10.89 -11.39
CA PHE A 490 11.05 -11.14 -10.00
C PHE A 490 10.61 -9.84 -9.35
N HIS A 491 9.69 -9.91 -8.39
CA HIS A 491 9.45 -8.77 -7.51
C HIS A 491 10.71 -8.47 -6.69
N ASN A 492 11.06 -7.19 -6.57
CA ASN A 492 12.25 -6.73 -5.85
C ASN A 492 11.98 -6.62 -4.34
N VAL A 493 11.61 -7.74 -3.72
CA VAL A 493 11.17 -7.82 -2.33
C VAL A 493 11.78 -9.07 -1.70
N CYS A 494 12.57 -8.90 -0.64
CA CYS A 494 13.09 -10.03 0.13
C CYS A 494 11.94 -10.75 0.86
N ARG A 495 11.94 -12.09 0.80
CA ARG A 495 10.92 -12.94 1.43
C ARG A 495 10.94 -12.96 2.96
N HIS A 496 12.01 -12.44 3.57
CA HIS A 496 12.17 -12.46 5.03
C HIS A 496 11.58 -11.22 5.73
N ARG A 497 11.90 -10.00 5.27
CA ARG A 497 11.54 -8.73 5.95
C ARG A 497 11.27 -7.60 4.96
N ALA A 498 10.66 -7.91 3.81
CA ALA A 498 10.26 -7.01 2.73
C ALA A 498 11.36 -6.13 2.08
N TYR A 499 12.58 -6.04 2.61
CA TYR A 499 13.63 -5.17 2.09
C TYR A 499 13.99 -5.47 0.61
N PRO A 500 14.30 -4.46 -0.22
CA PRO A 500 14.65 -4.66 -1.63
C PRO A 500 15.94 -5.48 -1.80
N VAL A 501 15.88 -6.51 -2.64
CA VAL A 501 17.06 -7.34 -2.94
C VAL A 501 18.08 -6.56 -3.78
N ILE A 502 17.58 -5.77 -4.74
CA ILE A 502 18.37 -4.83 -5.55
C ILE A 502 18.17 -3.43 -4.97
N SER A 503 19.08 -3.00 -4.10
CA SER A 503 18.93 -1.74 -3.34
C SER A 503 19.94 -0.63 -3.67
N LYS A 504 21.09 -0.92 -4.31
CA LYS A 504 22.11 0.13 -4.63
C LYS A 504 21.98 0.68 -6.04
N LYS A 505 22.12 -0.19 -7.03
CA LYS A 505 22.20 0.20 -8.43
C LYS A 505 20.99 -0.36 -9.17
N LYS A 506 20.28 0.50 -9.90
CA LYS A 506 19.16 0.09 -10.77
C LYS A 506 19.62 -0.86 -11.89
N SER A 507 20.91 -0.92 -12.22
CA SER A 507 21.47 -1.88 -13.17
C SER A 507 22.85 -2.37 -12.73
N GLY A 508 23.20 -3.59 -13.14
CA GLY A 508 24.49 -4.18 -12.82
C GLY A 508 24.60 -5.61 -13.35
N SER A 509 25.63 -6.33 -12.89
CA SER A 509 25.86 -7.72 -13.27
C SER A 509 26.21 -8.55 -12.03
N SER A 510 25.35 -9.49 -11.66
CA SER A 510 25.62 -10.51 -10.63
C SER A 510 24.74 -11.73 -10.87
N THR A 511 25.27 -12.93 -10.71
CA THR A 511 24.46 -14.17 -10.78
C THR A 511 23.86 -14.58 -9.43
N VAL A 512 24.17 -13.80 -8.38
CA VAL A 512 23.79 -14.04 -7.00
C VAL A 512 23.36 -12.70 -6.37
N MET A 513 22.14 -12.66 -5.84
CA MET A 513 21.49 -11.45 -5.37
C MET A 513 21.27 -11.53 -3.86
N GLY A 514 21.99 -10.70 -3.10
CA GLY A 514 21.93 -10.70 -1.63
C GLY A 514 21.14 -9.52 -1.08
N CYS A 515 20.16 -9.81 -0.21
CA CYS A 515 19.49 -8.82 0.61
C CYS A 515 20.48 -8.23 1.63
N ARG A 516 20.55 -6.91 1.74
CA ARG A 516 21.46 -6.25 2.69
C ARG A 516 20.94 -6.20 4.12
N TYR A 517 19.66 -6.48 4.33
CA TYR A 517 19.10 -6.49 5.66
C TYR A 517 19.64 -7.71 6.43
N HIS A 518 19.34 -8.94 5.98
CA HIS A 518 19.69 -10.17 6.72
C HIS A 518 20.58 -11.15 5.93
N GLY A 519 21.14 -10.72 4.80
CA GLY A 519 22.05 -11.57 4.01
C GLY A 519 21.38 -12.73 3.26
N TRP A 520 20.06 -12.81 3.23
CA TRP A 520 19.34 -13.79 2.42
C TRP A 520 19.69 -13.63 0.94
N THR A 521 20.09 -14.73 0.32
CA THR A 521 20.71 -14.71 -1.00
C THR A 521 19.97 -15.60 -1.98
N TYR A 522 19.70 -15.07 -3.17
CA TYR A 522 18.97 -15.73 -4.23
C TYR A 522 19.84 -15.91 -5.48
N ASP A 523 19.63 -16.99 -6.22
CA ASP A 523 20.29 -17.19 -7.51
C ASP A 523 19.55 -16.49 -8.67
N SER A 524 20.08 -16.59 -9.89
CA SER A 524 19.45 -16.04 -11.09
C SER A 524 18.11 -16.67 -11.49
N LYS A 525 17.71 -17.78 -10.84
CA LYS A 525 16.39 -18.41 -10.98
C LYS A 525 15.43 -17.99 -9.86
N GLY A 526 15.86 -17.09 -8.97
CA GLY A 526 15.08 -16.60 -7.84
C GLY A 526 15.02 -17.57 -6.66
N GLN A 527 15.75 -18.67 -6.70
CA GLN A 527 15.75 -19.67 -5.64
C GLN A 527 16.59 -19.17 -4.46
N LEU A 528 16.08 -19.36 -3.23
CA LEU A 528 16.83 -19.05 -2.02
C LEU A 528 17.97 -20.06 -1.85
N ILE A 529 19.22 -19.61 -1.98
CA ILE A 529 20.39 -20.46 -1.86
C ILE A 529 21.05 -20.36 -0.48
N LYS A 530 20.99 -19.18 0.16
CA LYS A 530 21.56 -18.94 1.49
C LYS A 530 20.59 -18.13 2.35
N ALA A 531 20.38 -18.57 3.59
CA ALA A 531 19.56 -17.92 4.59
C ALA A 531 20.33 -17.98 5.93
N PRO A 532 21.21 -17.01 6.19
CA PRO A 532 22.10 -17.03 7.35
C PRO A 532 21.33 -17.24 8.66
N GLN A 533 21.82 -18.14 9.51
CA GLN A 533 21.20 -18.53 10.80
C GLN A 533 19.93 -19.39 10.66
N PHE A 534 19.48 -19.70 9.45
CA PHE A 534 18.37 -20.62 9.20
C PHE A 534 18.83 -22.00 8.71
N GLU A 535 20.12 -22.17 8.35
CA GLU A 535 20.61 -23.37 7.66
C GLU A 535 20.43 -24.67 8.45
N CYS A 536 20.46 -24.60 9.78
CA CYS A 536 20.37 -25.75 10.68
C CYS A 536 19.02 -25.84 11.42
N LEU A 537 18.04 -25.00 11.07
CA LEU A 537 16.73 -25.02 11.72
C LEU A 537 15.88 -26.17 11.17
N GLU A 538 15.42 -27.05 12.05
CA GLU A 538 14.54 -28.15 11.69
C GLU A 538 13.22 -27.62 11.10
N GLY A 539 12.80 -28.16 9.95
CA GLY A 539 11.58 -27.75 9.25
C GLY A 539 11.71 -26.52 8.35
N PHE A 540 12.86 -25.84 8.31
CA PHE A 540 13.05 -24.69 7.41
C PHE A 540 13.29 -25.16 5.96
N ASP A 541 12.32 -24.90 5.08
CA ASP A 541 12.42 -25.22 3.66
C ASP A 541 12.72 -23.96 2.83
N LYS A 542 13.91 -23.94 2.22
CA LYS A 542 14.34 -22.85 1.33
C LYS A 542 13.44 -22.71 0.11
N THR A 543 12.85 -23.80 -0.39
CA THR A 543 12.05 -23.78 -1.61
C THR A 543 10.77 -22.97 -1.45
N GLN A 544 10.19 -22.92 -0.23
CA GLN A 544 9.03 -22.10 0.14
C GLN A 544 9.32 -20.60 0.18
N ASN A 545 10.61 -20.24 0.17
CA ASN A 545 11.10 -18.88 0.40
C ASN A 545 11.83 -18.31 -0.83
N SER A 546 11.56 -18.83 -2.03
CA SER A 546 12.06 -18.27 -3.30
C SER A 546 11.43 -16.91 -3.61
N LEU A 547 12.09 -16.07 -4.41
CA LEU A 547 11.53 -14.79 -4.86
C LEU A 547 10.19 -14.99 -5.59
N PHE A 548 9.33 -13.98 -5.53
CA PHE A 548 8.09 -13.99 -6.29
C PHE A 548 8.40 -13.77 -7.78
N GLU A 549 8.42 -14.87 -8.53
CA GLU A 549 8.63 -14.85 -9.98
C GLU A 549 7.43 -14.21 -10.70
N ILE A 550 7.77 -13.37 -11.66
CA ILE A 550 6.86 -12.66 -12.55
C ILE A 550 6.91 -13.33 -13.92
N ARG A 551 5.75 -13.49 -14.57
CA ARG A 551 5.68 -14.08 -15.91
C ARG A 551 6.38 -13.17 -16.91
N THR A 552 7.27 -13.73 -17.73
CA THR A 552 8.05 -12.99 -18.73
C THR A 552 7.83 -13.56 -20.12
N ALA A 553 7.59 -12.70 -21.10
CA ALA A 553 7.51 -13.04 -22.51
C ALA A 553 8.49 -12.18 -23.31
N ILE A 554 9.16 -12.78 -24.30
CA ILE A 554 10.13 -12.10 -25.15
C ILE A 554 9.74 -12.33 -26.60
N SER A 555 9.57 -11.24 -27.36
CA SER A 555 9.27 -11.33 -28.80
C SER A 555 10.46 -11.86 -29.61
N LYS A 556 10.25 -12.26 -30.87
CA LYS A 556 11.35 -12.71 -31.75
C LYS A 556 12.39 -11.62 -31.98
N HIS A 557 11.96 -10.37 -31.87
CA HIS A 557 12.78 -9.18 -32.01
C HIS A 557 13.33 -8.65 -30.69
N GLY A 558 13.19 -9.39 -29.58
CA GLY A 558 13.84 -9.05 -28.32
C GLY A 558 13.09 -8.07 -27.43
N LEU A 559 11.83 -7.73 -27.72
CA LEU A 559 11.00 -6.89 -26.84
C LEU A 559 10.53 -7.72 -25.64
N ILE A 560 10.78 -7.25 -24.43
CA ILE A 560 10.49 -7.96 -23.17
C ILE A 560 9.22 -7.40 -22.53
N PHE A 561 8.29 -8.30 -22.23
CA PHE A 561 7.03 -8.01 -21.56
C PHE A 561 6.91 -8.83 -20.28
N VAL A 562 6.22 -8.28 -19.29
CA VAL A 562 5.94 -8.95 -18.01
C VAL A 562 4.46 -8.94 -17.69
N ASN A 563 4.00 -9.94 -16.94
CA ASN A 563 2.66 -10.00 -16.37
C ASN A 563 2.76 -10.40 -14.89
N LEU A 564 2.17 -9.59 -14.01
CA LEU A 564 2.33 -9.72 -12.56
C LEU A 564 1.30 -10.68 -11.94
N ASP A 565 0.29 -11.13 -12.70
CA ASP A 565 -0.71 -12.06 -12.20
C ASP A 565 -0.06 -13.43 -12.03
N ALA A 566 0.03 -13.92 -10.80
CA ALA A 566 0.57 -15.23 -10.49
C ALA A 566 -0.48 -16.36 -10.57
N ARG A 567 -1.77 -16.05 -10.79
CA ARG A 567 -2.87 -17.03 -10.75
C ARG A 567 -3.13 -17.70 -12.11
N GLY A 568 -3.66 -18.92 -12.07
CA GLY A 568 -4.23 -19.66 -13.22
C GLY A 568 -3.26 -20.01 -14.34
N ASP A 569 -3.81 -20.45 -15.48
CA ASP A 569 -3.10 -20.47 -16.76
C ASP A 569 -2.74 -19.04 -17.19
N PRO A 570 -1.81 -18.84 -18.16
CA PRO A 570 -1.48 -17.50 -18.65
C PRO A 570 -2.77 -16.74 -19.01
N PRO A 571 -2.91 -15.45 -18.63
CA PRO A 571 -4.17 -14.73 -18.78
C PRO A 571 -4.70 -14.80 -20.22
N GLU A 572 -6.01 -14.91 -20.36
CA GLU A 572 -6.74 -15.10 -21.64
C GLU A 572 -6.42 -14.06 -22.73
N LEU A 573 -5.86 -12.90 -22.36
CA LEU A 573 -5.13 -12.04 -23.30
C LEU A 573 -3.82 -12.74 -23.68
N GLN A 574 -3.91 -13.70 -24.60
CA GLN A 574 -2.75 -14.29 -25.27
C GLN A 574 -1.82 -13.15 -25.64
N PHE A 575 -0.59 -13.18 -25.12
CA PHE A 575 0.46 -12.26 -25.54
C PHE A 575 0.49 -12.25 -27.07
N ASP A 576 0.04 -11.17 -27.71
CA ASP A 576 -0.11 -11.08 -29.17
C ASP A 576 1.27 -10.88 -29.82
N ALA A 577 2.09 -11.91 -29.68
CA ALA A 577 3.41 -12.00 -30.26
C ALA A 577 3.35 -11.76 -31.77
N ARG A 578 2.25 -12.14 -32.44
CA ARG A 578 2.10 -11.99 -33.90
C ARG A 578 2.02 -10.51 -34.29
N ARG A 579 1.22 -9.69 -33.61
CA ARG A 579 1.14 -8.24 -33.87
C ARG A 579 2.45 -7.55 -33.54
N ILE A 580 3.05 -7.88 -32.40
CA ILE A 580 4.32 -7.30 -31.96
C ILE A 580 5.45 -7.66 -32.95
N ASP A 581 5.57 -8.94 -33.32
CA ASP A 581 6.58 -9.41 -34.26
C ASP A 581 6.36 -8.83 -35.66
N ARG A 582 5.10 -8.70 -36.11
CA ARG A 582 4.77 -8.08 -37.40
C ARG A 582 5.21 -6.63 -37.42
N PHE A 583 4.84 -5.85 -36.40
CA PHE A 583 5.24 -4.45 -36.29
C PHE A 583 6.78 -4.30 -36.32
N ALA A 584 7.48 -5.07 -35.50
CA ALA A 584 8.94 -5.03 -35.46
C ALA A 584 9.57 -5.43 -36.79
N SER A 585 9.01 -6.43 -37.48
CA SER A 585 9.50 -6.88 -38.80
C SER A 585 9.30 -5.82 -39.89
N VAL A 586 8.11 -5.23 -39.97
CA VAL A 586 7.78 -4.17 -40.95
C VAL A 586 8.68 -2.95 -40.76
N ASN A 587 9.00 -2.63 -39.50
CA ASN A 587 9.82 -1.47 -39.14
C ASN A 587 11.31 -1.77 -39.01
N ARG A 588 11.76 -2.98 -39.38
CA ARG A 588 13.17 -3.40 -39.33
C ARG A 588 13.81 -3.20 -37.96
N ILE A 589 13.05 -3.36 -36.87
CA ILE A 589 13.58 -3.35 -35.51
C ILE A 589 14.46 -4.59 -35.34
N PRO A 590 15.79 -4.48 -35.20
CA PRO A 590 16.65 -5.63 -35.14
C PRO A 590 16.66 -6.24 -33.73
N ARG A 591 16.64 -7.57 -33.63
CA ARG A 591 16.87 -8.28 -32.35
C ARG A 591 18.19 -7.89 -31.66
N ARG A 592 19.17 -7.44 -32.45
CA ARG A 592 20.48 -6.94 -31.98
C ARG A 592 20.54 -5.41 -31.93
N SER A 593 19.41 -4.75 -31.65
CA SER A 593 19.42 -3.32 -31.33
C SER A 593 20.43 -3.01 -30.23
N VAL A 594 20.97 -1.80 -30.22
CA VAL A 594 21.84 -1.30 -29.14
C VAL A 594 21.07 -0.23 -28.38
N TRP A 595 21.06 -0.29 -27.06
CA TRP A 595 20.50 0.78 -26.25
C TRP A 595 21.39 2.02 -26.39
N ILE A 596 20.80 3.15 -26.81
CA ILE A 596 21.52 4.40 -27.06
C ILE A 596 21.49 5.27 -25.81
N ASP A 597 20.28 5.59 -25.34
CA ASP A 597 20.03 6.47 -24.20
C ASP A 597 18.62 6.20 -23.64
N GLY A 598 18.34 6.73 -22.46
CA GLY A 598 17.01 6.66 -21.85
C GLY A 598 16.85 7.62 -20.68
N TRP A 599 15.61 8.08 -20.49
CA TRP A 599 15.26 9.09 -19.48
C TRP A 599 14.00 8.69 -18.73
N GLU A 600 13.93 9.04 -17.45
CA GLU A 600 12.72 9.01 -16.62
C GLU A 600 12.38 10.45 -16.24
N LEU A 601 11.18 10.91 -16.61
CA LEU A 601 10.68 12.25 -16.33
C LEU A 601 9.43 12.15 -15.45
N GLU A 602 9.47 12.72 -14.25
CA GLU A 602 8.35 12.71 -13.30
C GLU A 602 7.42 13.91 -13.53
N GLY A 603 6.11 13.72 -13.30
CA GLY A 603 5.13 14.79 -13.29
C GLY A 603 3.93 14.51 -12.38
N ARG A 604 3.29 15.58 -11.92
CA ARG A 604 2.09 15.54 -11.06
C ARG A 604 0.81 15.49 -11.87
N PHE A 605 0.54 14.33 -12.47
CA PHE A 605 -0.69 14.05 -13.21
C PHE A 605 -1.11 12.57 -13.10
N ASN A 606 -2.41 12.31 -13.29
CA ASN A 606 -2.95 10.95 -13.32
C ASN A 606 -2.63 10.24 -14.65
N TRP A 607 -2.18 8.98 -14.60
CA TRP A 607 -1.77 8.22 -15.79
C TRP A 607 -2.86 8.12 -16.87
N LYS A 608 -4.14 8.09 -16.47
CA LYS A 608 -5.28 7.99 -17.39
C LYS A 608 -5.33 9.15 -18.38
N MET A 609 -4.80 10.32 -18.01
CA MET A 609 -4.71 11.50 -18.87
C MET A 609 -3.73 11.32 -20.04
N ALA A 610 -2.81 10.37 -19.92
CA ALA A 610 -1.79 10.09 -20.92
C ALA A 610 -2.12 8.89 -21.82
N VAL A 611 -3.24 8.18 -21.57
CA VAL A 611 -3.62 6.97 -22.32
C VAL A 611 -4.76 7.28 -23.30
N ARG A 612 -4.58 6.93 -24.58
CA ARG A 612 -5.64 6.97 -25.62
C ARG A 612 -5.82 5.59 -26.30
N ASN A 613 -6.96 5.41 -26.96
CA ASN A 613 -7.65 4.15 -27.31
C ASN A 613 -6.83 3.09 -28.09
N LEU A 614 -7.02 1.80 -27.75
CA LEU A 614 -6.29 0.64 -28.31
C LEU A 614 -7.09 -0.29 -29.22
N TYR A 615 -8.36 0.00 -29.46
CA TYR A 615 -9.26 -0.93 -30.13
C TYR A 615 -9.90 -0.43 -31.44
N GLU A 616 -9.60 0.79 -31.88
CA GLU A 616 -10.03 1.25 -33.21
C GLU A 616 -8.93 1.03 -34.26
N ASP A 617 -8.79 -0.22 -34.69
CA ASP A 617 -8.32 -0.51 -36.05
C ASP A 617 -8.84 -1.89 -36.55
N LYS A 618 -10.13 -2.15 -36.32
CA LYS A 618 -10.81 -3.34 -36.86
C LYS A 618 -12.12 -2.94 -37.57
N GLY A 619 -12.05 -2.91 -38.90
CA GLY A 619 -13.17 -2.71 -39.82
C GLY A 619 -13.31 -1.23 -40.17
N VAL A 620 -13.09 -0.78 -41.40
CA VAL A 620 -13.90 -1.10 -42.57
C VAL A 620 -13.03 -1.07 -43.84
N ALA A 621 -13.00 -2.19 -44.56
CA ALA A 621 -12.70 -2.18 -45.99
C ALA A 621 -13.96 -1.71 -46.72
N GLY A 622 -13.87 -0.57 -47.43
CA GLY A 622 -14.86 -0.12 -48.40
C GLY A 622 -15.74 1.04 -47.95
N GLY A 623 -15.67 2.16 -48.67
CA GLY A 623 -16.68 3.23 -48.63
C GLY A 623 -16.09 4.63 -48.52
N THR A 624 -16.07 5.33 -49.63
CA THR A 624 -15.77 6.77 -49.81
C THR A 624 -16.62 7.69 -48.91
N LYS A 625 -16.00 8.58 -48.13
CA LYS A 625 -16.49 9.93 -47.74
C LYS A 625 -15.45 10.72 -46.88
N PRO A 626 -15.63 12.04 -46.65
CA PRO A 626 -14.59 13.06 -46.77
C PRO A 626 -13.98 13.53 -45.44
N GLU A 627 -12.85 14.24 -45.53
CA GLU A 627 -12.33 15.21 -44.54
C GLU A 627 -12.33 14.79 -43.06
N LEU A 628 -11.61 13.72 -42.71
CA LEU A 628 -11.30 13.34 -41.31
C LEU A 628 -9.81 13.02 -41.12
N SER A 629 -8.93 13.84 -41.71
CA SER A 629 -7.47 13.70 -41.63
C SER A 629 -6.82 14.37 -40.40
N ASN A 630 -7.62 14.87 -39.43
CA ASN A 630 -7.12 15.76 -38.37
C ASN A 630 -7.18 15.23 -36.93
N LEU A 631 -7.42 13.94 -36.69
CA LEU A 631 -7.47 13.38 -35.33
C LEU A 631 -6.27 12.47 -35.06
N ARG A 632 -5.17 13.09 -34.59
CA ARG A 632 -3.88 12.47 -34.22
C ARG A 632 -3.91 11.94 -32.78
N SER A 633 -3.26 10.80 -32.48
CA SER A 633 -3.12 10.32 -31.09
C SER A 633 -2.27 11.30 -30.25
N VAL A 634 -2.49 11.42 -28.92
CA VAL A 634 -1.69 12.34 -28.08
C VAL A 634 -0.22 11.95 -28.10
N LEU A 635 0.06 10.65 -28.08
CA LEU A 635 1.36 10.02 -28.25
C LEU A 635 1.97 10.30 -29.64
N GLN A 636 1.18 10.28 -30.72
CA GLN A 636 1.59 10.74 -32.05
C GLN A 636 1.75 12.27 -32.16
N SER A 637 0.99 13.05 -31.40
CA SER A 637 1.05 14.52 -31.39
C SER A 637 2.22 15.07 -30.58
N ILE A 638 2.85 14.24 -29.74
CA ILE A 638 4.11 14.54 -29.07
C ILE A 638 5.26 14.55 -30.09
N PHE A 639 5.12 13.80 -31.20
CA PHE A 639 6.13 13.66 -32.26
C PHE A 639 5.68 14.21 -33.61
N ASP A 640 5.27 15.48 -33.63
CA ASP A 640 5.48 16.31 -34.83
C ASP A 640 6.98 16.56 -35.11
N VAL A 641 7.86 15.67 -34.61
CA VAL A 641 9.29 15.63 -34.87
C VAL A 641 9.60 14.83 -36.13
N ASP A 642 8.66 14.07 -36.74
CA ASP A 642 8.95 13.53 -38.08
C ASP A 642 7.78 13.09 -38.99
N ARG A 643 6.48 13.26 -38.66
CA ARG A 643 5.44 12.97 -39.68
C ARG A 643 5.23 14.07 -40.71
N ALA A 644 5.48 15.32 -40.34
CA ALA A 644 5.50 16.42 -41.31
C ALA A 644 6.71 16.34 -42.27
N SER A 645 7.75 15.57 -41.91
CA SER A 645 9.01 15.44 -42.66
C SER A 645 9.32 14.03 -43.22
N ASP A 646 8.76 12.94 -42.69
CA ASP A 646 8.98 11.56 -43.19
C ASP A 646 7.71 10.66 -43.14
N PRO A 647 7.10 10.32 -44.31
CA PRO A 647 5.92 9.47 -44.41
C PRO A 647 6.13 8.00 -43.99
N LYS A 648 7.32 7.59 -43.54
CA LYS A 648 7.66 6.20 -43.18
C LYS A 648 7.61 5.87 -41.67
N SER A 649 7.30 6.83 -40.80
CA SER A 649 7.22 6.57 -39.34
C SER A 649 5.96 5.81 -38.91
N SER A 650 6.12 4.86 -37.98
CA SER A 650 5.00 4.04 -37.47
C SER A 650 5.07 3.78 -35.96
N THR A 651 3.91 3.47 -35.36
CA THR A 651 3.74 3.33 -33.91
C THR A 651 3.00 2.03 -33.57
N LEU A 652 3.41 1.37 -32.49
CA LEU A 652 2.70 0.27 -31.85
C LEU A 652 2.30 0.68 -30.43
N GLU A 653 1.00 0.70 -30.19
CA GLU A 653 0.44 0.90 -28.85
C GLU A 653 0.34 -0.44 -28.11
N ALA A 654 0.97 -0.52 -26.95
CA ALA A 654 0.92 -1.64 -26.01
C ALA A 654 0.20 -1.19 -24.73
N PHE A 655 -1.09 -1.53 -24.64
CA PHE A 655 -1.93 -1.20 -23.48
C PHE A 655 -1.30 -1.73 -22.18
N PRO A 656 -1.42 -0.99 -21.06
CA PRO A 656 -2.12 0.28 -20.90
C PRO A 656 -1.31 1.53 -21.16
N THR A 657 0.01 1.44 -21.18
CA THR A 657 0.83 2.61 -20.90
C THR A 657 2.05 2.78 -21.79
N THR A 658 2.27 1.90 -22.76
CA THR A 658 3.47 1.96 -23.60
C THR A 658 3.15 2.17 -25.07
N SER A 659 3.93 3.04 -25.71
CA SER A 659 3.97 3.19 -27.17
C SER A 659 5.39 2.96 -27.67
N ILE A 660 5.54 2.22 -28.76
CA ILE A 660 6.81 1.94 -29.42
C ILE A 660 6.80 2.61 -30.78
N TYR A 661 7.82 3.42 -31.08
CA TYR A 661 7.93 4.24 -32.28
C TYR A 661 9.13 3.81 -33.12
N ALA A 662 8.92 3.67 -34.41
CA ALA A 662 9.98 3.49 -35.40
C ALA A 662 10.06 4.73 -36.29
N THR A 663 11.23 5.36 -36.39
CA THR A 663 11.40 6.68 -37.00
C THR A 663 11.53 6.68 -38.52
N GLY A 664 11.48 5.51 -39.18
CA GLY A 664 11.63 5.39 -40.65
C GLY A 664 13.06 5.63 -41.17
N LYS A 665 13.86 6.47 -40.49
CA LYS A 665 15.32 6.62 -40.64
C LYS A 665 16.03 5.34 -40.21
N GLU A 666 17.08 4.94 -40.93
CA GLU A 666 17.67 3.60 -40.77
C GLU A 666 18.06 3.28 -39.32
N SER A 667 17.27 2.36 -38.74
CA SER A 667 17.57 1.59 -37.54
C SER A 667 17.46 2.24 -36.16
N VAL A 668 16.82 3.42 -36.01
CA VAL A 668 16.52 4.00 -34.69
C VAL A 668 15.03 3.80 -34.34
N TRP A 669 14.76 3.36 -33.13
CA TRP A 669 13.42 3.24 -32.57
C TRP A 669 13.45 3.57 -31.08
N TYR A 670 12.32 3.95 -30.51
CA TYR A 670 12.23 4.25 -29.09
C TYR A 670 10.89 3.81 -28.51
N SER A 671 10.86 3.59 -27.20
CA SER A 671 9.65 3.25 -26.45
C SER A 671 9.39 4.31 -25.41
N ILE A 672 8.13 4.72 -25.26
CA ILE A 672 7.68 5.62 -24.22
C ILE A 672 6.67 4.88 -23.36
N SER A 673 6.88 4.89 -22.05
CA SER A 673 6.00 4.24 -21.08
C SER A 673 5.58 5.23 -20.02
N VAL A 674 4.28 5.32 -19.73
CA VAL A 674 3.74 6.14 -18.63
C VAL A 674 3.46 5.21 -17.46
N ALA A 675 4.20 5.32 -16.37
CA ALA A 675 3.97 4.49 -15.20
C ALA A 675 3.49 5.35 -14.03
N PRO A 676 2.27 5.12 -13.51
CA PRO A 676 1.84 5.79 -12.30
C PRO A 676 2.67 5.34 -11.10
N ILE A 677 3.00 6.31 -10.24
CA ILE A 677 3.62 6.11 -8.92
C ILE A 677 2.52 6.14 -7.86
N GLU A 678 1.63 7.12 -7.96
CA GLU A 678 0.48 7.39 -7.09
C GLU A 678 -0.74 7.84 -7.93
N ALA A 679 -1.88 8.10 -7.30
CA ALA A 679 -3.07 8.57 -7.99
C ALA A 679 -2.84 9.90 -8.76
N ASN A 680 -2.01 10.79 -8.19
CA ASN A 680 -1.76 12.13 -8.72
C ASN A 680 -0.38 12.30 -9.39
N ARG A 681 0.40 11.22 -9.51
CA ARG A 681 1.81 11.30 -9.88
C ARG A 681 2.21 10.13 -10.76
N SER A 682 2.81 10.46 -11.90
CA SER A 682 3.26 9.49 -12.90
C SER A 682 4.63 9.88 -13.43
N TYR A 683 5.44 8.90 -13.82
CA TYR A 683 6.65 9.16 -14.60
C TYR A 683 6.46 8.68 -16.04
N ILE A 684 7.14 9.37 -16.95
CA ILE A 684 7.28 9.00 -18.35
C ILE A 684 8.70 8.50 -18.57
N ARG A 685 8.84 7.25 -18.98
CA ARG A 685 10.13 6.66 -19.33
C ARG A 685 10.26 6.57 -20.84
N CYS A 686 11.36 7.07 -21.37
CA CYS A 686 11.76 6.90 -22.76
C CYS A 686 13.02 6.04 -22.82
N ASP A 687 13.02 5.00 -23.63
CA ASP A 687 14.22 4.21 -23.95
C ASP A 687 14.45 4.22 -25.46
N MET A 688 15.65 4.56 -25.88
CA MET A 688 16.04 4.69 -27.28
C MET A 688 17.01 3.59 -27.70
N TYR A 689 16.83 3.10 -28.93
CA TYR A 689 17.55 1.97 -29.47
C TYR A 689 17.96 2.22 -30.91
N GLY A 690 19.15 1.76 -31.29
CA GLY A 690 19.75 1.94 -32.60
C GLY A 690 20.25 0.63 -33.23
N SER A 691 20.80 0.72 -34.44
CA SER A 691 21.69 -0.31 -35.00
C SER A 691 23.16 0.03 -34.78
N VAL A 692 23.97 -1.01 -34.74
CA VAL A 692 25.44 -0.96 -34.59
C VAL A 692 26.12 -0.16 -35.73
N VAL A 693 25.47 -0.03 -36.89
CA VAL A 693 26.06 0.48 -38.14
C VAL A 693 26.22 2.02 -38.19
N GLY A 694 25.71 2.75 -37.17
CA GLY A 694 25.68 4.22 -37.17
C GLY A 694 26.63 4.93 -36.21
N LYS A 695 27.80 4.38 -35.86
CA LYS A 695 28.81 5.18 -35.11
C LYS A 695 29.39 6.25 -36.05
N GLN A 696 29.14 7.53 -35.77
CA GLN A 696 29.90 8.61 -36.39
C GLN A 696 31.37 8.55 -35.92
N ALA A 697 32.29 9.16 -36.69
CA ALA A 697 33.73 9.10 -36.45
C ALA A 697 34.18 9.71 -35.10
N ASP A 698 33.30 10.46 -34.41
CA ASP A 698 33.51 11.04 -33.09
C ASP A 698 32.96 10.17 -31.93
N GLY A 699 32.32 9.04 -32.23
CA GLY A 699 31.69 8.15 -31.26
C GLY A 699 30.28 8.55 -30.81
N SER A 700 29.71 9.65 -31.31
CA SER A 700 28.33 10.05 -31.05
C SER A 700 27.35 9.38 -32.01
N GLN A 701 26.19 8.96 -31.50
CA GLN A 701 25.02 8.66 -32.32
C GLN A 701 24.06 9.83 -32.14
N GLY A 702 23.63 10.46 -33.24
CA GLY A 702 22.70 11.59 -33.20
C GLY A 702 21.39 11.18 -32.53
N ILE A 703 21.21 11.60 -31.28
CA ILE A 703 19.91 11.59 -30.62
C ILE A 703 19.04 12.60 -31.39
N PRO A 704 17.78 12.30 -31.73
CA PRO A 704 16.89 13.31 -32.27
C PRO A 704 16.74 14.44 -31.24
N ASP A 705 17.36 15.58 -31.52
CA ASP A 705 17.26 16.78 -30.69
C ASP A 705 15.79 17.16 -30.51
N GLY A 706 15.37 17.41 -29.27
CA GLY A 706 14.03 17.91 -28.94
C GLY A 706 13.03 16.90 -28.37
N ILE A 707 13.25 15.57 -28.47
CA ILE A 707 12.31 14.57 -27.89
C ILE A 707 12.09 14.81 -26.39
N LYS A 708 13.19 15.00 -25.66
CA LYS A 708 13.14 15.24 -24.22
C LYS A 708 12.39 16.53 -23.89
N SER A 709 12.68 17.62 -24.58
CA SER A 709 12.02 18.92 -24.38
C SER A 709 10.52 18.87 -24.73
N SER A 710 10.13 18.12 -25.76
CA SER A 710 8.73 17.87 -26.09
C SER A 710 8.00 17.08 -25.00
N LEU A 711 8.67 16.11 -24.38
CA LEU A 711 8.13 15.36 -23.25
C LEU A 711 7.93 16.26 -22.02
N GLU A 712 8.94 17.07 -21.67
CA GLU A 712 8.86 18.03 -20.57
C GLU A 712 7.71 19.03 -20.75
N ALA A 713 7.57 19.61 -21.96
CA ALA A 713 6.47 20.53 -22.28
C ALA A 713 5.09 19.85 -22.17
N ARG A 714 4.98 18.57 -22.54
CA ARG A 714 3.74 17.81 -22.41
C ARG A 714 3.41 17.48 -20.96
N ILE A 715 4.41 17.09 -20.17
CA ILE A 715 4.24 16.88 -18.72
C ILE A 715 3.67 18.15 -18.09
N ALA A 716 4.25 19.32 -18.39
CA ALA A 716 3.74 20.59 -17.89
C ALA A 716 2.27 20.85 -18.28
N LYS A 717 1.85 20.46 -19.50
CA LYS A 717 0.44 20.53 -19.92
C LYS A 717 -0.45 19.57 -19.13
N PHE A 718 0.00 18.34 -18.88
CA PHE A 718 -0.75 17.39 -18.05
C PHE A 718 -0.89 17.89 -16.63
N GLU A 719 0.17 18.44 -16.02
CA GLU A 719 0.11 19.02 -14.69
C GLU A 719 -0.85 20.22 -14.61
N ALA A 720 -0.82 21.11 -15.61
CA ALA A 720 -1.75 22.23 -15.68
C ALA A 720 -3.22 21.76 -15.79
N THR A 721 -3.46 20.72 -16.59
CA THR A 721 -4.79 20.12 -16.73
C THR A 721 -5.20 19.38 -15.45
N TYR A 722 -4.27 18.69 -14.79
CA TYR A 722 -4.55 17.98 -13.54
C TYR A 722 -4.89 18.94 -12.38
N LYS A 723 -4.26 20.12 -12.36
CA LYS A 723 -4.60 21.19 -11.40
C LYS A 723 -6.06 21.64 -11.50
N SER A 724 -6.67 21.66 -12.70
CA SER A 724 -8.08 22.04 -12.81
C SER A 724 -9.05 21.00 -12.23
N PHE A 725 -8.64 19.73 -12.14
CA PHE A 725 -9.41 18.66 -11.50
C PHE A 725 -9.21 18.57 -9.99
N SER A 726 -8.16 19.18 -9.43
CA SER A 726 -7.78 19.04 -8.01
C SER A 726 -8.07 20.27 -7.14
N SER A 727 -8.52 21.40 -7.72
CA SER A 727 -8.86 22.61 -6.96
C SER A 727 -10.16 22.44 -6.14
N PRO A 728 -10.12 22.64 -4.81
CA PRO A 728 -11.30 22.55 -3.95
C PRO A 728 -12.15 23.82 -4.10
N GLY A 729 -13.28 23.73 -4.81
CA GLY A 729 -14.18 24.87 -5.01
C GLY A 729 -15.45 24.62 -5.81
N ARG A 730 -15.92 23.38 -5.96
CA ARG A 730 -17.16 23.05 -6.69
C ARG A 730 -18.41 23.05 -5.79
N THR A 731 -18.62 24.11 -5.01
CA THR A 731 -19.81 24.23 -4.15
C THR A 731 -20.52 25.59 -4.25
N ASN A 732 -20.32 26.38 -5.31
CA ASN A 732 -21.16 27.56 -5.54
C ASN A 732 -22.28 27.21 -6.56
N PRO A 733 -23.56 27.24 -6.16
CA PRO A 733 -24.68 26.99 -7.06
C PRO A 733 -24.96 28.12 -8.06
N ASP A 734 -24.33 29.30 -7.89
CA ASP A 734 -24.69 30.54 -8.59
C ASP A 734 -23.68 31.00 -9.65
N ASP A 735 -22.66 30.19 -9.98
CA ASP A 735 -21.72 30.54 -11.06
C ASP A 735 -22.20 29.93 -12.39
N ASP A 736 -23.05 30.68 -13.10
CA ASP A 736 -23.60 30.39 -14.45
C ASP A 736 -22.52 30.47 -15.56
N SER A 737 -21.25 30.30 -15.21
CA SER A 737 -20.21 30.05 -16.19
C SER A 737 -20.25 28.59 -16.59
N THR A 738 -21.09 28.27 -17.57
CA THR A 738 -21.01 27.06 -18.37
C THR A 738 -19.61 26.95 -18.99
N LEU A 739 -18.66 26.40 -18.25
CA LEU A 739 -17.47 25.81 -18.82
C LEU A 739 -17.96 24.57 -19.56
N ASN A 740 -18.10 24.73 -20.87
CA ASN A 740 -18.29 23.69 -21.86
C ASN A 740 -17.74 22.35 -21.36
N GLU A 741 -18.61 21.35 -21.18
CA GLU A 741 -18.19 19.94 -21.17
C GLU A 741 -17.35 19.62 -22.43
N ASP A 742 -17.45 20.46 -23.48
CA ASP A 742 -16.66 20.44 -24.71
C ASP A 742 -15.22 21.01 -24.59
N ALA A 743 -14.81 21.57 -23.45
CA ALA A 743 -13.46 22.18 -23.29
C ALA A 743 -12.35 21.16 -23.02
N VAL A 744 -12.71 19.90 -22.77
CA VAL A 744 -11.77 18.80 -22.96
C VAL A 744 -12.18 18.10 -24.26
N ASP A 745 -11.23 17.93 -25.17
CA ASP A 745 -11.33 16.99 -26.30
C ASP A 745 -11.40 15.54 -25.74
N CYS A 746 -12.46 15.25 -24.99
CA CYS A 746 -12.77 14.05 -24.24
C CYS A 746 -13.75 13.14 -24.98
N THR A 747 -14.34 13.60 -26.09
CA THR A 747 -15.24 12.77 -26.90
C THR A 747 -14.53 11.52 -27.44
N HIS A 748 -13.23 11.61 -27.75
CA HIS A 748 -12.37 10.45 -28.10
C HIS A 748 -11.76 9.70 -26.89
N ASP A 749 -11.77 10.30 -25.69
CA ASP A 749 -11.18 9.74 -24.47
C ASP A 749 -12.20 8.93 -23.64
N ARG A 750 -13.48 9.30 -23.72
CA ARG A 750 -14.57 8.65 -22.97
C ARG A 750 -14.59 7.12 -23.11
N THR A 751 -14.35 6.59 -24.31
CA THR A 751 -14.28 5.14 -24.57
C THR A 751 -13.17 4.44 -23.78
N VAL A 752 -12.00 5.08 -23.63
CA VAL A 752 -10.88 4.54 -22.85
C VAL A 752 -11.23 4.54 -21.37
N GLN A 753 -11.77 5.66 -20.89
CA GLN A 753 -12.20 5.78 -19.50
C GLN A 753 -13.30 4.74 -19.18
N GLU A 754 -14.28 4.55 -20.06
CA GLU A 754 -15.34 3.53 -19.93
C GLU A 754 -14.77 2.10 -19.94
N MET A 755 -13.74 1.83 -20.75
CA MET A 755 -13.05 0.53 -20.76
C MET A 755 -12.25 0.27 -19.48
N ILE A 756 -11.56 1.29 -18.95
CA ILE A 756 -10.90 1.22 -17.63
C ILE A 756 -11.96 0.93 -16.57
N LEU A 757 -13.05 1.72 -16.56
CA LEU A 757 -14.17 1.57 -15.63
C LEU A 757 -14.76 0.14 -15.67
N LEU A 758 -14.96 -0.42 -16.87
CA LEU A 758 -15.47 -1.77 -17.04
C LEU A 758 -14.52 -2.83 -16.45
N LYS A 759 -13.20 -2.66 -16.65
CA LYS A 759 -12.18 -3.55 -16.04
C LYS A 759 -12.21 -3.48 -14.52
N LEU A 760 -12.34 -2.27 -13.95
CA LEU A 760 -12.45 -2.07 -12.50
C LEU A 760 -13.71 -2.73 -11.94
N LYS A 761 -14.88 -2.51 -12.57
CA LYS A 761 -16.16 -3.13 -12.17
C LYS A 761 -16.08 -4.67 -12.23
N SER A 762 -15.50 -5.22 -13.29
CA SER A 762 -15.31 -6.67 -13.42
C SER A 762 -14.39 -7.23 -12.33
N HIS A 763 -13.29 -6.54 -12.03
CA HIS A 763 -12.37 -6.96 -10.98
C HIS A 763 -13.00 -6.91 -9.59
N LEU A 764 -13.75 -5.85 -9.27
CA LEU A 764 -14.46 -5.75 -8.00
C LEU A 764 -15.48 -6.88 -7.80
N LYS A 765 -16.14 -7.32 -8.88
CA LYS A 765 -17.02 -8.51 -8.82
C LYS A 765 -16.24 -9.76 -8.42
N LEU A 766 -15.01 -9.93 -8.92
CA LEU A 766 -14.13 -11.03 -8.52
C LEU A 766 -13.67 -10.91 -7.07
N GLU A 767 -13.25 -9.73 -6.61
CA GLU A 767 -12.85 -9.50 -5.22
C GLU A 767 -14.02 -9.75 -4.25
N ARG A 768 -15.25 -9.36 -4.65
CA ARG A 768 -16.47 -9.62 -3.87
C ARG A 768 -16.76 -11.11 -3.74
N VAL A 769 -16.59 -11.89 -4.80
CA VAL A 769 -16.77 -13.35 -4.77
C VAL A 769 -15.66 -14.01 -3.94
N ALA A 770 -14.42 -13.49 -4.01
CA ALA A 770 -13.30 -14.00 -3.21
C ALA A 770 -13.40 -13.62 -1.72
N GLY A 771 -14.18 -12.58 -1.37
CA GLY A 771 -14.25 -12.02 -0.02
C GLY A 771 -12.99 -11.23 0.38
N GLU A 772 -12.08 -10.97 -0.55
CA GLU A 772 -10.82 -10.27 -0.30
C GLU A 772 -10.22 -9.63 -1.57
N GLU A 773 -9.26 -8.73 -1.35
CA GLU A 773 -8.49 -8.12 -2.44
C GLU A 773 -7.63 -9.15 -3.17
N ILE A 774 -7.61 -9.06 -4.51
CA ILE A 774 -6.83 -9.98 -5.34
C ILE A 774 -5.46 -9.34 -5.63
N LEU A 775 -4.46 -9.68 -4.81
CA LEU A 775 -3.09 -9.19 -4.98
C LEU A 775 -2.31 -9.98 -6.06
N PRO A 776 -1.34 -9.35 -6.76
CA PRO A 776 -0.56 -9.99 -7.84
C PRO A 776 0.19 -11.24 -7.42
N THR A 777 0.73 -11.25 -6.20
CA THR A 777 1.61 -12.31 -5.69
C THR A 777 0.89 -13.46 -5.01
N VAL A 778 -0.45 -13.47 -4.93
CA VAL A 778 -1.20 -14.52 -4.21
C VAL A 778 -1.03 -15.85 -4.93
N ARG A 779 -0.03 -16.61 -4.47
CA ARG A 779 0.08 -18.06 -4.60
C ARG A 779 -0.53 -18.64 -3.33
N GLY A 780 -1.18 -19.81 -3.40
CA GLY A 780 -1.85 -20.45 -2.26
C GLY A 780 -0.90 -20.91 -1.16
N SER A 781 -0.09 -20.02 -0.59
CA SER A 781 0.74 -20.31 0.58
C SER A 781 -0.16 -20.45 1.78
N SER A 782 -0.03 -21.57 2.49
CA SER A 782 -0.57 -21.75 3.83
C SER A 782 -0.10 -20.58 4.71
N THR A 783 -1.04 -19.74 5.13
CA THR A 783 -0.79 -18.69 6.12
C THR A 783 -1.13 -19.22 7.50
N SER A 784 -0.39 -18.76 8.51
CA SER A 784 -0.65 -19.16 9.91
C SER A 784 -2.04 -18.70 10.35
N ASP A 785 -2.67 -19.39 11.30
CA ASP A 785 -3.99 -18.98 11.81
C ASP A 785 -3.95 -17.58 12.43
N ARG A 786 -2.85 -17.24 13.09
CA ARG A 786 -2.60 -15.90 13.60
C ARG A 786 -2.59 -14.85 12.48
N TYR A 787 -1.96 -15.13 11.35
CA TYR A 787 -1.99 -14.22 10.20
C TYR A 787 -3.43 -13.97 9.72
N LYS A 788 -4.27 -15.02 9.67
CA LYS A 788 -5.69 -14.89 9.29
C LYS A 788 -6.44 -13.99 10.27
N LEU A 789 -6.33 -14.26 11.57
CA LEU A 789 -6.93 -13.44 12.64
C LEU A 789 -6.49 -11.98 12.56
N ALA A 790 -5.18 -11.74 12.41
CA ALA A 790 -4.61 -10.40 12.30
C ALA A 790 -5.14 -9.66 11.05
N ASN A 791 -5.20 -10.33 9.91
CA ASN A 791 -5.75 -9.74 8.70
C ASN A 791 -7.26 -9.50 8.78
N GLU A 792 -8.02 -10.43 9.37
CA GLU A 792 -9.46 -10.29 9.57
C GLU A 792 -9.78 -9.09 10.45
N LEU A 793 -9.04 -8.92 11.56
CA LEU A 793 -9.17 -7.75 12.42
C LEU A 793 -8.93 -6.44 11.66
N CYS A 794 -7.84 -6.38 10.90
CA CYS A 794 -7.52 -5.19 10.10
C CYS A 794 -8.61 -4.89 9.06
N LYS A 795 -9.10 -5.92 8.34
CA LYS A 795 -10.19 -5.79 7.36
C LYS A 795 -11.48 -5.31 8.02
N GLU A 796 -11.80 -5.82 9.20
CA GLU A 796 -13.00 -5.41 9.94
C GLU A 796 -12.94 -3.93 10.32
N LEU A 797 -11.82 -3.45 10.86
CA LEU A 797 -11.65 -2.05 11.25
C LEU A 797 -11.73 -1.12 10.03
N GLU A 798 -11.11 -1.51 8.91
CA GLU A 798 -11.18 -0.76 7.65
C GLU A 798 -12.61 -0.70 7.07
N ASN A 799 -13.43 -1.74 7.28
CA ASN A 799 -14.83 -1.73 6.87
C ASN A 799 -15.71 -0.87 7.80
N LEU A 800 -15.45 -0.87 9.11
CA LEU A 800 -16.22 -0.12 10.12
C LEU A 800 -16.06 1.39 9.97
N GLU A 801 -14.84 1.90 9.76
CA GLU A 801 -14.61 3.33 9.49
C GLU A 801 -15.31 3.79 8.21
N GLY A 802 -15.44 2.91 7.21
CA GLY A 802 -16.23 3.16 6.01
C GLY A 802 -17.70 3.51 6.32
N SER A 803 -18.24 2.99 7.43
CA SER A 803 -19.64 3.18 7.85
C SER A 803 -19.87 4.32 8.86
N ILE A 804 -18.83 4.83 9.53
CA ILE A 804 -18.96 5.76 10.69
C ILE A 804 -18.28 7.13 10.44
N SER A 805 -17.50 7.31 9.37
CA SER A 805 -16.87 8.60 9.05
C SER A 805 -17.90 9.70 8.72
N SER A 806 -17.85 10.82 9.45
CA SER A 806 -18.57 12.07 9.17
C SER A 806 -18.05 12.84 7.93
N SER A 807 -17.29 12.18 7.06
CA SER A 807 -17.14 12.53 5.64
C SER A 807 -17.45 11.27 4.82
N PRO A 808 -18.69 11.12 4.31
CA PRO A 808 -19.19 9.87 3.72
C PRO A 808 -18.54 9.44 2.40
N ALA A 809 -17.48 10.12 1.92
CA ALA A 809 -17.26 10.21 0.48
C ALA A 809 -16.15 9.36 -0.16
N CYS A 810 -15.24 8.71 0.57
CA CYS A 810 -13.99 8.26 -0.08
C CYS A 810 -13.73 6.73 -0.11
N GLN A 811 -14.12 5.96 0.90
CA GLN A 811 -13.77 4.51 0.96
C GLN A 811 -14.93 3.57 0.60
N MET A 812 -16.16 3.83 1.08
CA MET A 812 -17.35 3.09 0.63
C MET A 812 -17.82 3.54 -0.77
N MET A 813 -17.62 4.82 -1.13
CA MET A 813 -18.13 5.33 -2.41
C MET A 813 -17.50 4.69 -3.65
N VAL A 814 -16.25 4.22 -3.66
CA VAL A 814 -15.72 3.56 -4.88
C VAL A 814 -16.37 2.20 -5.09
N LYS A 815 -16.58 1.42 -4.03
CA LYS A 815 -17.26 0.12 -4.13
C LYS A 815 -18.75 0.29 -4.42
N ASP A 816 -19.40 1.28 -3.82
CA ASP A 816 -20.84 1.52 -3.95
C ASP A 816 -21.21 2.28 -5.24
N SER A 817 -20.45 3.29 -5.66
CA SER A 817 -20.63 3.97 -6.97
C SER A 817 -20.33 3.07 -8.16
N LEU A 818 -19.44 2.07 -7.98
CA LEU A 818 -19.15 1.06 -8.99
C LEU A 818 -20.04 -0.19 -8.86
N ALA A 819 -20.82 -0.33 -7.79
CA ALA A 819 -21.75 -1.42 -7.55
C ALA A 819 -23.12 -1.14 -8.18
N TRP A 820 -23.18 -1.18 -9.50
CA TRP A 820 -24.43 -1.34 -10.26
C TRP A 820 -24.36 -2.59 -11.14
#